data_AF-A0AA85AZD1-F1
#
_entry.id   AF-A0AA85AZD1-F1
#
_cell.length_a   1.000
_cell.length_b   1.000
_cell.length_c   1.000
_cell.angle_alpha   90.00
_cell.angle_beta   90.00
_cell.angle_gamma   90.00
#
_symmetry.space_group_name_H-M   'P 1'
#
loop_
_entity.id
_entity.type
_entity.pdbx_description
1 polymer ?
#
loop_
_entity_poly.entity_id
_entity_poly.type
_entity_poly.pdbx_seq_one_letter_code
_entity_poly.pdbx_strand_id
1 'polypeptide(L)'
;MINFLQDCMVNQKLKHKQKKEFNVLSQLITAVKLNALDKIPKVLNLSARDVFLYALNEFPWKCIRVKSFPTTVCTAIAIILQCPVIGLSSDYYILMSKRQNILNSLISQPYSSPTFLTLHLANLNLSGSSKSSGEKEMLFHKFIPKLSILARSSDFHLPLLAVLVGTDVVSNVRLPLELQEKLQTNNSTINYSQHRLSVLLEWFSQFDSNSIKPLEDVINCYPVEQRTSIINDMIHGISRFVCPLEETKSVMSLLSDKSYFNDTSTNTFTTIKSSFRSSGSVEDVINSLKGTIVAYLWHEDYTNGWPPRLLYNFRKGILFSKPSIYSSRGVFLLTAVEDPKCPFSVHETSFLIRRLHYQIYVSLERSLSMENKLVGLNPDVIEYMRQNDKLVMYQIPVKYIPLDFNKVSTDEVIKENLGFVKLPENNLIPKLLYSLAVVLSFWFQQLKYTSIEIPSVFSESSVGLAVASCAVANIYNDGSSISELCEFYNNLSIMPDQLSISGSNSTNFRIDIVHSFNAIQSTFNSFKDLVTTLNCLVPENKQSNYFTFGQSWILFPSGKLVHFLATQLASLEPCGRRYSVIRVWLPKLLFIKERNPDATSRLTKAINTLITFIDLCDMIKISLPSSLDSFYSIHELESNYVRETMHTVPNLCDRNNTNLVNKPSNSTFNVIFPRGCRERRENRTSNKRIYNKPSAENIVHSAQVRCLFQSNFHSTYGKT
;
A
#
# COMPACT_ATOMS: atom_id res chain seq x y z
N MET A 1 -16.60 -28.89 13.51
CA MET A 1 -16.31 -28.07 14.71
C MET A 1 -14.86 -27.60 14.75
N ILE A 2 -13.85 -28.48 14.56
CA ILE A 2 -12.42 -28.11 14.57
C ILE A 2 -12.07 -27.01 13.52
N ASN A 3 -12.50 -27.17 12.26
CA ASN A 3 -12.27 -26.15 11.21
C ASN A 3 -12.87 -24.77 11.59
N PHE A 4 -14.05 -24.76 12.22
CA PHE A 4 -14.80 -23.55 12.57
C PHE A 4 -14.06 -22.65 13.59
N LEU A 5 -13.30 -23.24 14.50
CA LEU A 5 -12.50 -22.50 15.49
C LEU A 5 -11.23 -21.89 14.88
N GLN A 6 -10.65 -22.55 13.87
CA GLN A 6 -9.51 -22.04 13.11
C GLN A 6 -9.94 -20.85 12.24
N ASP A 7 -11.10 -20.95 11.58
CA ASP A 7 -11.75 -19.85 10.85
C ASP A 7 -12.06 -18.65 11.75
N CYS A 8 -12.54 -18.86 13.00
CA CYS A 8 -12.80 -17.78 13.94
C CYS A 8 -11.54 -16.95 14.28
N MET A 9 -10.37 -17.58 14.45
CA MET A 9 -9.14 -16.86 14.80
C MET A 9 -8.51 -16.12 13.60
N VAL A 10 -8.61 -16.69 12.40
CA VAL A 10 -8.25 -15.98 11.15
C VAL A 10 -9.16 -14.77 10.98
N ASN A 11 -10.48 -14.95 11.14
CA ASN A 11 -11.47 -13.87 11.06
C ASN A 11 -11.22 -12.72 12.05
N GLN A 12 -10.80 -12.99 13.30
CA GLN A 12 -10.51 -11.91 14.25
C GLN A 12 -9.28 -11.07 13.87
N LYS A 13 -8.20 -11.71 13.38
CA LYS A 13 -7.02 -10.99 12.88
C LYS A 13 -7.37 -10.14 11.65
N LEU A 14 -8.17 -10.70 10.75
CA LEU A 14 -8.69 -10.00 9.57
C LEU A 14 -9.55 -8.80 9.98
N LYS A 15 -10.48 -8.97 10.93
CA LYS A 15 -11.38 -7.92 11.44
C LYS A 15 -10.64 -6.71 12.02
N HIS A 16 -9.49 -6.89 12.66
CA HIS A 16 -8.70 -5.75 13.16
C HIS A 16 -8.01 -4.97 12.03
N LYS A 17 -7.43 -5.67 11.04
CA LYS A 17 -6.80 -5.03 9.88
C LYS A 17 -7.85 -4.36 8.96
N GLN A 18 -8.96 -5.05 8.72
CA GLN A 18 -10.19 -4.50 8.12
C GLN A 18 -10.60 -3.20 8.83
N LYS A 19 -10.70 -3.18 10.17
CA LYS A 19 -11.09 -1.95 10.90
C LYS A 19 -10.10 -0.80 10.67
N LYS A 20 -8.79 -1.07 10.52
CA LYS A 20 -7.77 -0.05 10.24
C LYS A 20 -7.88 0.49 8.80
N GLU A 21 -7.97 -0.39 7.81
CA GLU A 21 -8.10 -0.02 6.40
C GLU A 21 -9.47 0.61 6.10
N PHE A 22 -10.55 0.08 6.66
CA PHE A 22 -11.90 0.64 6.59
C PHE A 22 -11.99 2.00 7.31
N ASN A 23 -11.25 2.23 8.39
CA ASN A 23 -11.16 3.57 8.98
C ASN A 23 -10.45 4.56 8.05
N VAL A 24 -9.38 4.16 7.35
CA VAL A 24 -8.73 5.00 6.33
C VAL A 24 -9.66 5.25 5.14
N LEU A 25 -10.35 4.20 4.66
CA LEU A 25 -11.34 4.30 3.58
C LEU A 25 -12.52 5.20 4.01
N SER A 26 -13.00 5.06 5.24
CA SER A 26 -14.08 5.87 5.81
C SER A 26 -13.64 7.32 6.03
N GLN A 27 -12.39 7.57 6.41
CA GLN A 27 -11.83 8.93 6.47
C GLN A 27 -11.74 9.57 5.08
N LEU A 28 -11.31 8.82 4.06
CA LEU A 28 -11.34 9.23 2.65
C LEU A 28 -12.78 9.51 2.18
N ILE A 29 -13.72 8.60 2.41
CA ILE A 29 -15.15 8.75 2.09
C ILE A 29 -15.75 9.97 2.83
N THR A 30 -15.32 10.24 4.05
CA THR A 30 -15.78 11.41 4.84
C THR A 30 -15.19 12.70 4.29
N ALA A 31 -13.91 12.73 3.91
CA ALA A 31 -13.29 13.89 3.24
C ALA A 31 -13.96 14.20 1.89
N VAL A 32 -14.28 13.16 1.11
CA VAL A 32 -15.03 13.25 -0.16
C VAL A 32 -16.47 13.76 0.09
N LYS A 33 -17.19 13.23 1.09
CA LYS A 33 -18.54 13.70 1.44
C LYS A 33 -18.60 15.14 1.94
N LEU A 34 -17.51 15.66 2.52
CA LEU A 34 -17.43 17.01 3.07
C LEU A 34 -16.95 18.06 2.04
N ASN A 35 -16.77 17.70 0.77
CA ASN A 35 -16.20 18.57 -0.28
C ASN A 35 -14.86 19.24 0.12
N ALA A 36 -14.13 18.65 1.06
CA ALA A 36 -12.88 19.18 1.58
C ALA A 36 -11.71 18.74 0.66
N LEU A 37 -11.72 19.24 -0.58
CA LEU A 37 -10.73 18.93 -1.63
C LEU A 37 -9.29 19.12 -1.17
N ASP A 38 -9.03 20.17 -0.39
CA ASP A 38 -7.72 20.50 0.19
C ASP A 38 -7.25 19.47 1.26
N LYS A 39 -8.16 18.62 1.73
CA LYS A 39 -7.94 17.58 2.75
C LYS A 39 -8.06 16.15 2.20
N ILE A 40 -8.44 15.98 0.93
CA ILE A 40 -8.21 14.70 0.25
C ILE A 40 -6.69 14.51 0.25
N PRO A 41 -6.15 13.43 0.84
CA PRO A 41 -4.71 13.20 0.79
C PRO A 41 -4.30 13.18 -0.67
N LYS A 42 -3.36 14.07 -1.05
CA LYS A 42 -2.81 14.26 -2.41
C LYS A 42 -2.83 12.93 -3.14
N VAL A 43 -3.75 12.79 -4.10
CA VAL A 43 -4.26 11.49 -4.61
C VAL A 43 -3.13 10.46 -4.59
N LEU A 44 -3.28 9.43 -3.75
CA LEU A 44 -2.29 8.36 -3.57
C LEU A 44 -2.19 7.52 -4.84
N ASN A 45 -1.52 8.12 -5.82
CA ASN A 45 -1.14 7.56 -7.09
C ASN A 45 -0.31 6.29 -6.83
N LEU A 46 -0.71 5.17 -7.43
CA LEU A 46 -0.02 3.88 -7.23
C LEU A 46 1.45 3.92 -7.70
N SER A 47 1.81 4.88 -8.56
CA SER A 47 3.18 5.16 -8.99
C SER A 47 3.96 6.11 -8.08
N ALA A 48 3.39 6.65 -7.00
CA ALA A 48 4.10 7.58 -6.11
C ALA A 48 5.37 6.97 -5.50
N ARG A 49 5.36 5.65 -5.23
CA ARG A 49 6.54 4.90 -4.78
C ARG A 49 7.62 4.83 -5.86
N ASP A 50 7.25 4.57 -7.10
CA ASP A 50 8.18 4.52 -8.25
C ASP A 50 8.80 5.89 -8.52
N VAL A 51 8.01 6.96 -8.45
CA VAL A 51 8.49 8.34 -8.61
C VAL A 51 9.42 8.73 -7.46
N PHE A 52 9.11 8.33 -6.22
CA PHE A 52 10.00 8.54 -5.07
C PHE A 52 11.32 7.77 -5.22
N LEU A 53 11.28 6.48 -5.57
CA LEU A 53 12.49 5.68 -5.83
C LEU A 53 13.33 6.28 -6.96
N TYR A 54 12.69 6.80 -8.02
CA TYR A 54 13.39 7.51 -9.07
C TYR A 54 14.07 8.79 -8.56
N ALA A 55 13.34 9.66 -7.85
CA ALA A 55 13.90 10.87 -7.27
C ALA A 55 15.06 10.59 -6.28
N LEU A 56 15.03 9.47 -5.54
CA LEU A 56 16.15 9.04 -4.70
C LEU A 56 17.40 8.65 -5.51
N ASN A 57 17.25 8.13 -6.73
CA ASN A 57 18.37 7.72 -7.58
C ASN A 57 19.07 8.90 -8.27
N GLU A 58 18.43 10.07 -8.33
CA GLU A 58 19.07 11.33 -8.78
C GLU A 58 20.06 11.87 -7.72
N PHE A 59 19.94 11.43 -6.47
CA PHE A 59 20.93 11.69 -5.42
C PHE A 59 21.96 10.55 -5.37
N PRO A 60 23.19 10.79 -4.88
CA PRO A 60 24.21 9.75 -4.68
C PRO A 60 23.91 8.84 -3.47
N TRP A 61 22.65 8.43 -3.30
CA TRP A 61 22.16 7.65 -2.18
C TRP A 61 21.99 6.18 -2.59
N LYS A 62 22.49 5.26 -1.75
CA LYS A 62 22.33 3.81 -1.99
C LYS A 62 20.96 3.33 -1.51
N CYS A 63 20.00 3.18 -2.42
CA CYS A 63 18.75 2.47 -2.12
C CYS A 63 18.98 0.94 -2.17
N ILE A 64 18.66 0.22 -1.08
CA ILE A 64 18.74 -1.24 -1.02
C ILE A 64 17.48 -1.81 -0.38
N ARG A 65 16.92 -2.85 -1.01
CA ARG A 65 15.82 -3.65 -0.49
C ARG A 65 16.33 -4.88 0.26
N VAL A 66 15.72 -5.16 1.41
CA VAL A 66 15.95 -6.37 2.19
C VAL A 66 14.94 -7.47 1.85
N LYS A 67 15.33 -8.72 2.12
CA LYS A 67 14.51 -9.94 2.00
C LYS A 67 13.58 -10.07 3.22
N SER A 68 14.14 -9.80 4.42
CA SER A 68 13.46 -9.92 5.72
C SER A 68 13.00 -8.57 6.29
N PHE A 69 13.20 -8.32 7.59
CA PHE A 69 12.67 -7.16 8.31
C PHE A 69 13.56 -5.91 8.14
N PRO A 70 13.10 -4.85 7.44
CA PRO A 70 13.95 -3.71 7.08
C PRO A 70 14.48 -2.93 8.29
N THR A 71 13.68 -2.79 9.34
CA THR A 71 14.04 -2.11 10.60
C THR A 71 15.22 -2.76 11.28
N THR A 72 15.27 -4.09 11.26
CA THR A 72 16.24 -4.93 11.97
C THR A 72 17.58 -4.96 11.24
N VAL A 73 17.54 -5.16 9.92
CA VAL A 73 18.72 -5.06 9.04
C VAL A 73 19.30 -3.64 9.09
N CYS A 74 18.45 -2.60 8.98
CA CYS A 74 18.87 -1.21 9.07
C CYS A 74 19.51 -0.88 10.42
N THR A 75 18.95 -1.39 11.53
CA THR A 75 19.55 -1.23 12.86
C THR A 75 20.92 -1.88 12.95
N ALA A 76 21.06 -3.13 12.50
CA ALA A 76 22.34 -3.84 12.51
C ALA A 76 23.41 -3.12 11.68
N ILE A 77 23.05 -2.65 10.48
CA ILE A 77 23.91 -1.84 9.62
C ILE A 77 24.33 -0.54 10.30
N ALA A 78 23.39 0.17 10.95
CA ALA A 78 23.67 1.43 11.62
C ALA A 78 24.57 1.27 12.87
N ILE A 79 24.46 0.13 13.57
CA ILE A 79 25.40 -0.26 14.62
C ILE A 79 26.81 -0.45 14.02
N ILE A 80 26.94 -1.22 12.94
CA ILE A 80 28.23 -1.48 12.27
C ILE A 80 28.87 -0.20 11.73
N LEU A 81 28.07 0.69 11.10
CA LEU A 81 28.52 1.94 10.50
C LEU A 81 28.61 3.13 11.46
N GLN A 82 28.22 2.95 12.74
CA GLN A 82 28.15 4.02 13.75
C GLN A 82 27.38 5.27 13.30
N CYS A 83 26.27 5.07 12.57
CA CYS A 83 25.47 6.16 12.00
C CYS A 83 24.07 6.24 12.63
N PRO A 84 23.42 7.43 12.64
CA PRO A 84 22.06 7.56 13.16
C PRO A 84 21.04 6.87 12.23
N VAL A 85 19.97 6.35 12.81
CA VAL A 85 18.83 5.79 12.07
C VAL A 85 17.68 6.79 12.07
N ILE A 86 17.16 7.10 10.88
CA ILE A 86 15.91 7.86 10.71
C ILE A 86 14.80 6.88 10.32
N GLY A 87 13.65 6.95 10.99
CA GLY A 87 12.56 6.02 10.71
C GLY A 87 11.22 6.34 11.34
N LEU A 88 10.18 5.71 10.77
CA LEU A 88 8.76 5.82 11.17
C LEU A 88 8.28 4.64 12.03
N SER A 89 9.00 3.52 12.07
CA SER A 89 8.56 2.32 12.79
C SER A 89 8.81 2.41 14.29
N SER A 90 7.82 2.03 15.10
CA SER A 90 7.97 1.85 16.54
C SER A 90 8.94 0.73 16.91
N ASP A 91 9.20 -0.22 16.01
CA ASP A 91 10.14 -1.33 16.26
C ASP A 91 11.54 -0.82 16.60
N TYR A 92 11.94 0.36 16.08
CA TYR A 92 13.22 0.98 16.40
C TYR A 92 13.36 1.32 17.89
N TYR A 93 12.29 1.62 18.63
CA TYR A 93 12.39 1.85 20.07
C TYR A 93 12.82 0.59 20.83
N ILE A 94 12.38 -0.59 20.38
CA ILE A 94 12.75 -1.88 20.96
C ILE A 94 14.17 -2.26 20.51
N LEU A 95 14.46 -2.16 19.22
CA LEU A 95 15.77 -2.51 18.64
C LEU A 95 16.91 -1.66 19.20
N MET A 96 16.66 -0.39 19.51
CA MET A 96 17.64 0.56 20.05
C MET A 96 17.65 0.62 21.58
N SER A 97 16.72 -0.08 22.24
CA SER A 97 16.74 -0.24 23.69
C SER A 97 17.73 -1.34 24.07
N LYS A 98 18.92 -0.92 24.51
CA LYS A 98 19.93 -1.69 25.27
C LYS A 98 20.51 -2.98 24.66
N ARG A 99 19.99 -3.52 23.55
CA ARG A 99 20.50 -4.73 22.88
C ARG A 99 21.94 -4.62 22.35
N GLN A 100 22.91 -4.80 23.25
CA GLN A 100 24.35 -4.88 22.93
C GLN A 100 24.80 -6.32 22.61
N ASN A 101 24.18 -7.35 23.20
CA ASN A 101 24.83 -8.67 23.23
C ASN A 101 24.84 -9.48 21.92
N ILE A 102 24.05 -9.13 20.89
CA ILE A 102 23.93 -9.96 19.67
C ILE A 102 25.05 -9.65 18.64
N LEU A 103 25.52 -8.41 18.54
CA LEU A 103 26.64 -8.06 17.64
C LEU A 103 28.00 -8.08 18.33
N ASN A 104 28.04 -8.19 19.67
CA ASN A 104 29.26 -8.19 20.49
C ASN A 104 30.28 -9.29 20.12
N SER A 105 29.84 -10.41 19.55
CA SER A 105 30.71 -11.52 19.14
C SER A 105 31.04 -11.55 17.65
N LEU A 106 30.57 -10.57 16.86
CA LEU A 106 30.56 -10.64 15.38
C LEU A 106 31.24 -9.46 14.67
N ILE A 107 31.40 -8.31 15.34
CA ILE A 107 32.11 -7.13 14.82
C ILE A 107 33.50 -7.05 15.46
N SER A 108 34.50 -6.61 14.70
CA SER A 108 35.89 -6.40 15.14
C SER A 108 36.14 -5.17 16.01
N GLN A 109 35.16 -4.27 16.18
CA GLN A 109 35.36 -2.93 16.76
C GLN A 109 34.40 -2.64 17.92
N PRO A 110 34.83 -1.88 18.95
CA PRO A 110 33.94 -1.39 20.00
C PRO A 110 32.97 -0.36 19.40
N TYR A 111 31.67 -0.51 19.69
CA TYR A 111 30.62 0.29 19.07
C TYR A 111 29.69 0.95 20.10
N SER A 112 29.24 2.17 19.79
CA SER A 112 28.19 2.85 20.52
C SER A 112 26.80 2.50 19.95
N SER A 113 25.75 2.59 20.78
CA SER A 113 24.38 2.44 20.29
C SER A 113 24.02 3.63 19.37
N PRO A 114 23.61 3.40 18.12
CA PRO A 114 23.34 4.48 17.19
C PRO A 114 22.15 5.33 17.66
N THR A 115 22.17 6.61 17.30
CA THR A 115 21.08 7.52 17.66
C THR A 115 19.87 7.26 16.76
N PHE A 116 18.72 6.90 17.34
CA PHE A 116 17.46 6.86 16.61
C PHE A 116 16.80 8.25 16.59
N LEU A 117 16.49 8.70 15.39
CA LEU A 117 15.79 9.94 15.07
C LEU A 117 14.39 9.58 14.57
N THR A 118 13.39 9.77 15.44
CA THR A 118 12.00 9.49 15.10
C THR A 118 11.52 10.51 14.07
N LEU A 119 11.10 10.02 12.91
CA LEU A 119 10.36 10.79 11.93
C LEU A 119 8.87 10.70 12.26
N HIS A 120 8.21 11.83 12.51
CA HIS A 120 6.75 11.88 12.64
C HIS A 120 6.13 12.34 11.32
N LEU A 121 5.04 11.70 10.88
CA LEU A 121 4.31 12.10 9.67
C LEU A 121 3.81 13.56 9.74
N ALA A 122 3.51 14.08 10.94
CA ALA A 122 3.16 15.49 11.14
C ALA A 122 4.30 16.46 10.77
N ASN A 123 5.56 16.04 10.92
CA ASN A 123 6.75 16.84 10.57
C ASN A 123 7.01 16.85 9.05
N LEU A 124 6.35 15.97 8.28
CA LEU A 124 6.40 15.97 6.81
C LEU A 124 5.45 16.99 6.16
N ASN A 125 4.66 17.74 6.96
CA ASN A 125 3.81 18.81 6.47
C ASN A 125 4.62 20.06 6.09
N LEU A 126 5.35 19.97 4.97
CA LEU A 126 6.12 21.03 4.30
C LEU A 126 5.25 22.21 3.77
N SER A 127 3.99 22.31 4.21
CA SER A 127 3.03 23.38 3.94
C SER A 127 3.03 24.49 4.99
N GLY A 128 3.84 24.37 6.05
CA GLY A 128 4.08 25.47 6.99
C GLY A 128 4.92 26.57 6.33
N SER A 129 4.39 27.80 6.28
CA SER A 129 5.16 28.97 5.88
C SER A 129 6.05 29.45 7.03
N SER A 130 7.29 28.94 7.11
CA SER A 130 8.35 29.67 7.82
C SER A 130 8.63 30.96 7.04
N LYS A 131 8.25 32.11 7.59
CA LYS A 131 8.52 33.44 7.00
C LYS A 131 9.95 33.94 7.32
N SER A 132 10.87 33.02 7.58
CA SER A 132 12.25 33.29 8.01
C SER A 132 13.12 32.13 7.53
N SER A 133 14.20 32.47 6.80
CA SER A 133 15.06 31.61 5.96
C SER A 133 14.32 30.77 4.89
N GLY A 134 14.87 30.75 3.67
CA GLY A 134 14.29 30.05 2.52
C GLY A 134 14.44 28.52 2.54
N GLU A 135 14.93 27.96 3.66
CA GLU A 135 15.24 26.54 3.79
C GLU A 135 14.13 25.83 4.58
N LYS A 136 13.61 24.74 4.02
CA LYS A 136 12.61 23.88 4.69
C LYS A 136 13.32 22.80 5.49
N GLU A 137 13.58 23.07 6.76
CA GLU A 137 14.16 22.10 7.68
C GLU A 137 13.19 20.95 8.01
N MET A 138 13.71 19.72 8.15
CA MET A 138 12.95 18.57 8.64
C MET A 138 13.34 18.26 10.10
N LEU A 139 12.41 18.53 11.02
CA LEU A 139 12.64 18.32 12.45
C LEU A 139 12.48 16.84 12.84
N PHE A 140 13.39 16.34 13.68
CA PHE A 140 13.38 14.97 14.21
C PHE A 140 13.37 14.96 15.74
N HIS A 141 12.76 13.93 16.32
CA HIS A 141 12.83 13.69 17.77
C HIS A 141 13.91 12.65 18.07
N LYS A 142 14.94 13.04 18.84
CA LYS A 142 15.99 12.13 19.28
C LYS A 142 15.47 11.18 20.36
N PHE A 143 15.50 9.88 20.11
CA PHE A 143 15.24 8.88 21.13
C PHE A 143 16.46 8.71 22.04
N ILE A 144 16.23 8.73 23.36
CA ILE A 144 17.27 8.49 24.37
C ILE A 144 16.83 7.26 25.19
N PRO A 145 17.34 6.06 24.90
CA PRO A 145 16.86 4.82 25.51
C PRO A 145 16.87 4.84 27.04
N LYS A 146 17.92 5.43 27.65
CA LYS A 146 18.08 5.55 29.11
C LYS A 146 16.98 6.36 29.81
N LEU A 147 16.31 7.27 29.09
CA LEU A 147 15.24 8.12 29.62
C LEU A 147 13.84 7.59 29.28
N SER A 148 13.75 6.45 28.57
CA SER A 148 12.49 5.86 28.15
C SER A 148 11.89 4.93 29.19
N ILE A 149 10.58 4.69 29.12
CA ILE A 149 9.90 3.70 29.98
C ILE A 149 10.45 2.27 29.77
N LEU A 150 10.97 1.98 28.57
CA LEU A 150 11.58 0.71 28.19
C LEU A 150 12.93 0.46 28.91
N ALA A 151 13.55 1.51 29.47
CA ALA A 151 14.80 1.37 30.23
C ALA A 151 14.68 0.46 31.46
N ARG A 152 13.44 0.23 31.95
CA ARG A 152 13.11 -0.62 33.10
C ARG A 152 13.00 -2.11 32.76
N SER A 153 12.84 -2.46 31.48
CA SER A 153 12.76 -3.86 31.03
C SER A 153 14.14 -4.44 30.74
N SER A 154 14.25 -5.78 30.79
CA SER A 154 15.45 -6.49 30.35
C SER A 154 15.50 -6.67 28.83
N ASP A 155 16.71 -6.81 28.28
CA ASP A 155 16.93 -7.04 26.84
C ASP A 155 16.31 -8.37 26.37
N PHE A 156 16.20 -9.34 27.27
CA PHE A 156 15.59 -10.64 27.04
C PHE A 156 14.06 -10.53 26.89
N HIS A 157 13.39 -9.73 27.73
CA HIS A 157 11.93 -9.56 27.67
C HIS A 157 11.46 -8.60 26.58
N LEU A 158 12.29 -7.64 26.15
CA LEU A 158 11.88 -6.58 25.20
C LEU A 158 11.21 -7.06 23.89
N PRO A 159 11.66 -8.13 23.19
CA PRO A 159 10.94 -8.66 22.03
C PRO A 159 9.60 -9.30 22.39
N LEU A 160 9.55 -10.01 23.51
CA LEU A 160 8.30 -10.65 23.97
C LEU A 160 7.27 -9.58 24.31
N LEU A 161 7.68 -8.52 25.02
CA LEU A 161 6.87 -7.32 25.26
C LEU A 161 6.31 -6.76 23.94
N ALA A 162 7.14 -6.58 22.91
CA ALA A 162 6.70 -6.07 21.61
C ALA A 162 5.63 -6.97 20.95
N VAL A 163 5.80 -8.29 21.02
CA VAL A 163 4.81 -9.26 20.52
C VAL A 163 3.51 -9.25 21.32
N LEU A 164 3.58 -9.12 22.66
CA LEU A 164 2.39 -9.09 23.53
C LEU A 164 1.63 -7.75 23.46
N VAL A 165 2.31 -6.62 23.25
CA VAL A 165 1.67 -5.33 22.97
C VAL A 165 0.84 -5.40 21.68
N GLY A 166 1.40 -6.07 20.67
CA GLY A 166 0.75 -6.35 19.39
C GLY A 166 1.61 -5.90 18.21
N THR A 167 1.80 -6.81 17.25
CA THR A 167 2.51 -6.54 15.99
C THR A 167 1.58 -6.75 14.80
N ASP A 168 1.99 -6.34 13.59
CA ASP A 168 1.26 -6.63 12.34
C ASP A 168 1.07 -8.14 12.07
N VAL A 169 1.86 -8.98 12.75
CA VAL A 169 1.89 -10.45 12.63
C VAL A 169 1.01 -11.11 13.71
N VAL A 170 1.14 -10.61 14.93
CA VAL A 170 0.55 -11.17 16.15
C VAL A 170 -0.17 -10.04 16.89
N SER A 171 -1.45 -9.85 16.59
CA SER A 171 -2.25 -8.72 17.10
C SER A 171 -2.98 -9.00 18.41
N ASN A 172 -3.38 -10.26 18.66
CA ASN A 172 -4.21 -10.66 19.80
C ASN A 172 -3.66 -11.93 20.48
N VAL A 173 -2.56 -11.80 21.23
CA VAL A 173 -2.15 -12.87 22.15
C VAL A 173 -3.04 -12.85 23.38
N ARG A 174 -3.63 -13.99 23.74
CA ARG A 174 -4.28 -14.19 25.05
C ARG A 174 -3.27 -13.96 26.17
N LEU A 175 -3.61 -13.07 27.09
CA LEU A 175 -2.82 -12.81 28.29
C LEU A 175 -3.42 -13.58 29.48
N PRO A 176 -2.66 -13.83 30.56
CA PRO A 176 -3.20 -14.32 31.83
C PRO A 176 -4.41 -13.50 32.30
N LEU A 177 -5.36 -14.15 32.99
CA LEU A 177 -6.65 -13.56 33.40
C LEU A 177 -6.47 -12.26 34.19
N GLU A 178 -5.53 -12.23 35.13
CA GLU A 178 -5.17 -11.04 35.93
C GLU A 178 -4.84 -9.81 35.07
N LEU A 179 -4.18 -10.02 33.92
CA LEU A 179 -3.88 -8.95 32.97
C LEU A 179 -5.09 -8.57 32.11
N GLN A 180 -5.97 -9.53 31.79
CA GLN A 180 -7.21 -9.22 31.09
C GLN A 180 -8.13 -8.35 31.95
N GLU A 181 -8.23 -8.64 33.24
CA GLU A 181 -8.97 -7.84 34.23
C GLU A 181 -8.37 -6.44 34.37
N LYS A 182 -7.05 -6.31 34.54
CA LYS A 182 -6.34 -5.01 34.53
C LYS A 182 -6.51 -4.23 33.21
N LEU A 183 -6.75 -4.89 32.08
CA LEU A 183 -7.02 -4.20 30.81
C LEU A 183 -8.48 -3.75 30.67
N GLN A 184 -9.41 -4.36 31.42
CA GLN A 184 -10.83 -4.03 31.42
C GLN A 184 -11.18 -2.91 32.42
N THR A 185 -10.31 -2.59 33.39
CA THR A 185 -10.51 -1.43 34.27
C THR A 185 -10.41 -0.13 33.45
N ASN A 186 -11.56 0.50 33.19
CA ASN A 186 -11.71 1.66 32.32
C ASN A 186 -11.04 2.93 32.86
N ASN A 187 -9.83 3.23 32.39
CA ASN A 187 -9.26 4.59 32.45
C ASN A 187 -9.63 5.35 31.17
N SER A 188 -10.72 6.13 31.21
CA SER A 188 -11.31 6.81 30.04
C SER A 188 -10.42 7.87 29.37
N THR A 189 -9.30 8.24 29.99
CA THR A 189 -8.35 9.26 29.52
C THR A 189 -7.17 8.70 28.71
N ILE A 190 -6.93 7.39 28.72
CA ILE A 190 -5.74 6.77 28.11
C ILE A 190 -6.16 5.85 26.94
N ASN A 191 -5.46 5.94 25.82
CA ASN A 191 -5.70 5.03 24.69
C ASN A 191 -5.38 3.58 25.08
N TYR A 192 -6.24 2.63 24.74
CA TYR A 192 -6.05 1.19 24.99
C TYR A 192 -4.64 0.68 24.66
N SER A 193 -4.02 1.13 23.56
CA SER A 193 -2.64 0.72 23.21
C SER A 193 -1.59 1.20 24.22
N GLN A 194 -1.75 2.41 24.78
CA GLN A 194 -0.88 2.96 25.81
C GLN A 194 -1.12 2.26 27.15
N HIS A 195 -2.39 2.02 27.51
CA HIS A 195 -2.78 1.28 28.70
C HIS A 195 -2.25 -0.17 28.69
N ARG A 196 -2.33 -0.84 27.53
CA ARG A 196 -1.78 -2.18 27.33
C ARG A 196 -0.27 -2.22 27.50
N LEU A 197 0.45 -1.23 26.97
CA LEU A 197 1.89 -1.11 27.17
C LEU A 197 2.26 -0.89 28.64
N SER A 198 1.53 -0.03 29.39
CA SER A 198 1.81 0.19 30.81
C SER A 198 1.53 -1.04 31.67
N VAL A 199 0.39 -1.73 31.46
CA VAL A 199 0.05 -2.97 32.20
C VAL A 199 1.07 -4.07 31.93
N LEU A 200 1.52 -4.24 30.69
CA LEU A 200 2.55 -5.23 30.36
C LEU A 200 3.91 -4.86 30.98
N LEU A 201 4.32 -3.59 30.95
CA LEU A 201 5.58 -3.14 31.58
C LEU A 201 5.59 -3.34 33.10
N GLU A 202 4.47 -3.07 33.77
CA GLU A 202 4.28 -3.35 35.20
C GLU A 202 4.42 -4.86 35.47
N TRP A 203 3.74 -5.69 34.69
CA TRP A 203 3.81 -7.15 34.81
C TRP A 203 5.23 -7.68 34.60
N PHE A 204 5.91 -7.29 33.51
CA PHE A 204 7.30 -7.70 33.26
C PHE A 204 8.27 -7.29 34.37
N SER A 205 8.00 -6.20 35.10
CA SER A 205 8.86 -5.76 36.22
C SER A 205 8.82 -6.68 37.45
N GLN A 206 7.90 -7.65 37.49
CA GLN A 206 7.74 -8.62 38.58
C GLN A 206 8.67 -9.85 38.44
N PHE A 207 9.41 -9.96 37.34
CA PHE A 207 10.21 -11.14 37.00
C PHE A 207 11.71 -10.82 36.90
N ASP A 208 12.55 -11.81 37.23
CA ASP A 208 13.99 -11.72 37.00
C ASP A 208 14.32 -11.50 35.53
N SER A 209 15.43 -10.80 35.27
CA SER A 209 15.81 -10.29 33.95
C SER A 209 15.86 -11.33 32.83
N ASN A 210 16.13 -12.60 33.13
CA ASN A 210 16.18 -13.71 32.18
C ASN A 210 15.07 -14.77 32.40
N SER A 211 14.04 -14.45 33.18
CA SER A 211 12.96 -15.41 33.50
C SER A 211 12.12 -15.76 32.28
N ILE A 212 11.91 -17.05 32.05
CA ILE A 212 11.03 -17.58 30.99
C ILE A 212 9.55 -17.63 31.40
N LYS A 213 9.24 -17.43 32.69
CA LYS A 213 7.87 -17.56 33.23
C LYS A 213 6.82 -16.71 32.48
N PRO A 214 7.08 -15.45 32.05
CA PRO A 214 6.13 -14.70 31.22
C PRO A 214 5.78 -15.35 29.89
N LEU A 215 6.69 -16.15 29.31
CA LEU A 215 6.42 -16.92 28.10
C LEU A 215 5.55 -18.15 28.41
N GLU A 216 5.87 -18.87 29.49
CA GLU A 216 5.13 -20.04 29.94
C GLU A 216 3.68 -19.68 30.31
N ASP A 217 3.48 -18.63 31.09
CA ASP A 217 2.16 -18.12 31.51
C ASP A 217 1.27 -17.82 30.29
N VAL A 218 1.84 -17.21 29.24
CA VAL A 218 1.12 -16.89 28.00
C VAL A 218 0.85 -18.12 27.14
N ILE A 219 1.80 -19.04 26.99
CA ILE A 219 1.58 -20.31 26.26
C ILE A 219 0.51 -21.15 26.98
N ASN A 220 0.49 -21.15 28.31
CA ASN A 220 -0.50 -21.86 29.10
C ASN A 220 -1.93 -21.28 29.01
N CYS A 221 -2.11 -20.05 28.50
CA CYS A 221 -3.42 -19.49 28.17
C CYS A 221 -4.10 -20.16 26.94
N TYR A 222 -3.43 -21.12 26.29
CA TYR A 222 -3.94 -21.84 25.13
C TYR A 222 -4.07 -23.36 25.37
N PRO A 223 -5.14 -23.99 24.85
CA PRO A 223 -5.27 -25.45 24.77
C PRO A 223 -4.06 -26.08 24.06
N VAL A 224 -3.71 -27.31 24.45
CA VAL A 224 -2.49 -28.00 24.00
C VAL A 224 -2.40 -28.07 22.47
N GLU A 225 -3.53 -28.27 21.81
CA GLU A 225 -3.70 -28.37 20.36
C GLU A 225 -3.32 -27.07 19.63
N GLN A 226 -3.44 -25.92 20.30
CA GLN A 226 -3.17 -24.60 19.73
C GLN A 226 -1.74 -24.10 20.04
N ARG A 227 -1.05 -24.70 21.02
CA ARG A 227 0.24 -24.20 21.52
C ARG A 227 1.29 -24.13 20.41
N THR A 228 1.41 -25.14 19.55
CA THR A 228 2.37 -25.13 18.44
C THR A 228 2.12 -23.99 17.45
N SER A 229 0.86 -23.65 17.15
CA SER A 229 0.55 -22.52 16.28
C SER A 229 0.90 -21.18 16.93
N ILE A 230 0.71 -21.05 18.25
CA ILE A 230 1.05 -19.82 18.99
C ILE A 230 2.56 -19.67 19.17
N ILE A 231 3.28 -20.77 19.40
CA ILE A 231 4.75 -20.82 19.42
C ILE A 231 5.31 -20.35 18.08
N ASN A 232 4.80 -20.87 16.96
CA ASN A 232 5.19 -20.41 15.61
C ASN A 232 4.90 -18.91 15.39
N ASP A 233 3.74 -18.41 15.83
CA ASP A 233 3.40 -16.98 15.78
C ASP A 233 4.36 -16.12 16.63
N MET A 234 4.67 -16.55 17.86
CA MET A 234 5.59 -15.86 18.77
C MET A 234 7.00 -15.80 18.22
N ILE A 235 7.51 -16.93 17.70
CA ILE A 235 8.80 -17.02 17.01
C ILE A 235 8.87 -16.00 15.87
N HIS A 236 7.86 -16.00 15.00
CA HIS A 236 7.79 -15.06 13.88
C HIS A 236 7.76 -13.61 14.39
N GLY A 237 7.01 -13.31 15.46
CA GLY A 237 6.99 -11.99 16.09
C GLY A 237 8.35 -11.57 16.66
N ILE A 238 9.05 -12.46 17.36
CA ILE A 238 10.34 -12.22 18.02
C ILE A 238 11.48 -12.09 17.00
N SER A 239 11.45 -12.86 15.90
CA SER A 239 12.46 -12.79 14.83
C SER A 239 12.64 -11.39 14.23
N ARG A 240 11.62 -10.51 14.33
CA ARG A 240 11.70 -9.08 13.99
C ARG A 240 12.72 -8.29 14.82
N PHE A 241 13.18 -8.85 15.94
CA PHE A 241 14.09 -8.20 16.88
C PHE A 241 15.44 -8.91 17.03
N VAL A 242 15.69 -9.97 16.25
CA VAL A 242 16.97 -10.70 16.17
C VAL A 242 17.77 -10.20 14.96
N CYS A 243 19.11 -10.23 14.99
CA CYS A 243 19.91 -9.77 13.85
C CYS A 243 20.02 -10.84 12.74
N PRO A 244 19.58 -10.58 11.50
CA PRO A 244 19.70 -11.52 10.37
C PRO A 244 21.12 -11.47 9.80
N LEU A 245 22.09 -12.13 10.45
CA LEU A 245 23.52 -11.95 10.17
C LEU A 245 23.89 -12.08 8.67
N GLU A 246 23.44 -13.14 7.99
CA GLU A 246 23.80 -13.37 6.58
C GLU A 246 23.16 -12.35 5.63
N GLU A 247 21.96 -11.85 5.94
CA GLU A 247 21.40 -10.72 5.19
C GLU A 247 22.15 -9.42 5.50
N THR A 248 22.46 -9.14 6.77
CA THR A 248 23.22 -7.96 7.17
C THR A 248 24.59 -7.96 6.48
N LYS A 249 25.31 -9.09 6.42
CA LYS A 249 26.54 -9.26 5.62
C LYS A 249 26.29 -8.96 4.14
N SER A 250 25.29 -9.59 3.53
CA SER A 250 24.92 -9.42 2.11
C SER A 250 24.52 -7.98 1.74
N VAL A 251 23.96 -7.21 2.67
CA VAL A 251 23.62 -5.79 2.44
C VAL A 251 24.83 -4.89 2.72
N MET A 252 25.63 -5.19 3.75
CA MET A 252 26.86 -4.46 4.04
C MET A 252 27.85 -4.50 2.86
N SER A 253 28.01 -5.65 2.20
CA SER A 253 28.87 -5.76 1.00
C SER A 253 28.37 -4.98 -0.23
N LEU A 254 27.12 -4.49 -0.21
CA LEU A 254 26.59 -3.56 -1.22
C LEU A 254 26.75 -2.09 -0.80
N LEU A 255 26.87 -1.84 0.51
CA LEU A 255 27.06 -0.51 1.09
C LEU A 255 28.53 -0.09 1.16
N SER A 256 29.43 -0.99 1.52
CA SER A 256 30.86 -0.71 1.74
C SER A 256 31.75 -1.87 1.31
N ASP A 257 32.92 -1.54 0.77
CA ASP A 257 33.96 -2.50 0.38
C ASP A 257 34.88 -2.90 1.56
N LYS A 258 34.64 -2.35 2.76
CA LYS A 258 35.40 -2.67 3.99
C LYS A 258 34.86 -3.95 4.65
N SER A 259 35.75 -4.83 5.08
CA SER A 259 35.40 -5.97 5.94
C SER A 259 35.14 -5.51 7.38
N TYR A 260 33.88 -5.58 7.81
CA TYR A 260 33.45 -5.26 9.19
C TYR A 260 33.22 -6.51 10.06
N PHE A 261 33.26 -7.70 9.47
CA PHE A 261 33.00 -8.97 10.14
C PHE A 261 34.30 -9.75 10.32
N ASN A 262 34.40 -10.53 11.40
CA ASN A 262 35.56 -11.38 11.65
C ASN A 262 35.54 -12.63 10.76
N ASP A 263 36.55 -12.84 9.92
CA ASP A 263 36.67 -14.02 9.04
C ASP A 263 36.77 -15.35 9.83
N THR A 264 37.24 -15.28 11.08
CA THR A 264 37.26 -16.39 12.04
C THR A 264 35.88 -16.82 12.54
N SER A 265 34.80 -16.09 12.19
CA SER A 265 33.41 -16.53 12.41
C SER A 265 32.94 -17.59 11.41
N THR A 266 33.87 -18.21 10.67
CA THR A 266 33.72 -19.48 9.93
C THR A 266 33.58 -20.71 10.84
N ASN A 267 33.15 -20.54 12.10
CA ASN A 267 32.46 -21.58 12.85
C ASN A 267 31.21 -21.99 12.07
N THR A 268 31.35 -23.02 11.22
CA THR A 268 30.39 -24.10 10.91
C THR A 268 28.89 -23.88 11.11
N PHE A 269 28.40 -22.68 10.85
CA PHE A 269 27.16 -22.44 10.12
C PHE A 269 27.38 -22.99 8.71
N THR A 270 27.46 -24.32 8.67
CA THR A 270 27.10 -25.07 7.47
C THR A 270 25.88 -24.41 6.90
N THR A 271 25.85 -24.26 5.58
CA THR A 271 24.62 -24.01 4.86
C THR A 271 23.79 -25.29 4.99
N ILE A 272 23.27 -25.54 6.19
CA ILE A 272 22.30 -26.58 6.48
C ILE A 272 21.22 -26.28 5.47
N LYS A 273 21.06 -27.16 4.48
CA LYS A 273 19.84 -27.24 3.68
C LYS A 273 18.74 -27.30 4.71
N SER A 274 18.08 -26.17 4.96
CA SER A 274 17.24 -26.01 6.13
C SER A 274 16.07 -26.94 5.94
N SER A 275 16.16 -28.12 6.57
CA SER A 275 15.07 -29.08 6.59
C SER A 275 13.92 -28.35 7.23
N PHE A 276 12.91 -28.02 6.43
CA PHE A 276 11.77 -27.21 6.85
C PHE A 276 11.14 -27.88 8.08
N ARG A 277 11.41 -27.34 9.26
CA ARG A 277 10.79 -27.81 10.50
C ARG A 277 9.38 -27.22 10.53
N SER A 278 8.39 -28.06 10.33
CA SER A 278 6.97 -27.69 10.32
C SER A 278 6.45 -27.17 11.67
N SER A 279 7.20 -27.36 12.75
CA SER A 279 6.84 -26.95 14.11
C SER A 279 8.05 -26.43 14.88
N GLY A 280 7.96 -25.19 15.39
CA GLY A 280 8.86 -24.68 16.41
C GLY A 280 8.49 -25.18 17.81
N SER A 281 9.43 -25.07 18.73
CA SER A 281 9.34 -25.46 20.14
C SER A 281 9.45 -24.25 21.07
N VAL A 282 9.20 -24.45 22.37
CA VAL A 282 9.41 -23.38 23.37
C VAL A 282 10.90 -22.98 23.46
N GLU A 283 11.81 -23.95 23.28
CA GLU A 283 13.26 -23.70 23.28
C GLU A 283 13.69 -22.84 22.08
N ASP A 284 13.01 -22.94 20.94
CA ASP A 284 13.21 -22.06 19.79
C ASP A 284 12.84 -20.60 20.08
N VAL A 285 11.77 -20.38 20.85
CA VAL A 285 11.39 -19.05 21.35
C VAL A 285 12.47 -18.52 22.30
N ILE A 286 12.90 -19.34 23.26
CA ILE A 286 13.91 -18.97 24.27
C ILE A 286 15.24 -18.60 23.60
N ASN A 287 15.70 -19.39 22.62
CA ASN A 287 16.91 -19.09 21.85
C ASN A 287 16.76 -17.82 21.01
N SER A 288 15.59 -17.57 20.44
CA SER A 288 15.31 -16.30 19.74
C SER A 288 15.32 -15.08 20.68
N LEU A 289 14.82 -15.21 21.92
CA LEU A 289 14.85 -14.15 22.93
C LEU A 289 16.28 -13.86 23.41
N LYS A 290 17.09 -14.91 23.63
CA LYS A 290 18.55 -14.84 23.88
C LYS A 290 19.33 -14.21 22.71
N GLY A 291 18.72 -14.14 21.52
CA GLY A 291 19.33 -13.57 20.32
C GLY A 291 20.17 -14.55 19.50
N THR A 292 20.09 -15.86 19.81
CA THR A 292 20.70 -16.92 19.02
C THR A 292 20.01 -17.02 17.67
N ILE A 293 20.80 -17.09 16.59
CA ILE A 293 20.27 -17.23 15.23
C ILE A 293 19.72 -18.65 15.05
N VAL A 294 18.41 -18.81 15.20
CA VAL A 294 17.76 -20.08 14.85
C VAL A 294 17.48 -20.06 13.35
N ALA A 295 18.37 -20.68 12.57
CA ALA A 295 18.46 -20.51 11.11
C ALA A 295 17.19 -20.87 10.32
N TYR A 296 16.29 -21.69 10.88
CA TYR A 296 15.01 -22.08 10.26
C TYR A 296 13.80 -21.25 10.70
N LEU A 297 13.98 -20.26 11.59
CA LEU A 297 12.90 -19.37 12.08
C LEU A 297 12.87 -18.01 11.39
N TRP A 298 13.91 -17.70 10.63
CA TRP A 298 13.84 -16.63 9.65
C TRP A 298 12.78 -16.99 8.63
N HIS A 299 11.98 -16.00 8.25
CA HIS A 299 11.11 -16.12 7.09
C HIS A 299 11.91 -16.71 5.94
N GLU A 300 11.31 -17.74 5.33
CA GLU A 300 11.80 -18.42 4.15
C GLU A 300 12.44 -17.37 3.25
N ASP A 301 13.75 -17.51 3.01
CA ASP A 301 14.41 -16.69 2.02
C ASP A 301 13.84 -17.10 0.66
N TYR A 302 12.72 -16.49 0.30
CA TYR A 302 12.01 -16.76 -0.92
C TYR A 302 12.91 -16.47 -2.13
N THR A 303 13.93 -15.64 -1.96
CA THR A 303 14.97 -15.36 -2.96
C THR A 303 16.13 -16.36 -2.99
N ASN A 304 16.14 -17.39 -2.13
CA ASN A 304 17.18 -18.42 -2.11
C ASN A 304 17.26 -19.14 -3.46
N GLY A 305 18.44 -19.25 -4.07
CA GLY A 305 18.59 -19.84 -5.41
C GLY A 305 17.98 -19.02 -6.57
N TRP A 306 17.43 -17.82 -6.35
CA TRP A 306 17.03 -16.95 -7.45
C TRP A 306 18.24 -16.59 -8.33
N PRO A 307 18.06 -16.48 -9.66
CA PRO A 307 19.12 -16.05 -10.56
C PRO A 307 19.75 -14.72 -10.12
N PRO A 308 21.09 -14.54 -10.22
CA PRO A 308 21.78 -13.35 -9.71
C PRO A 308 21.20 -12.03 -10.24
N ARG A 309 20.77 -12.02 -11.50
CA ARG A 309 20.13 -10.86 -12.15
C ARG A 309 18.76 -10.51 -11.56
N LEU A 310 17.95 -11.52 -11.20
CA LEU A 310 16.67 -11.34 -10.52
C LEU A 310 16.89 -10.77 -9.11
N LEU A 311 17.82 -11.37 -8.36
CA LEU A 311 18.19 -10.92 -7.03
C LEU A 311 18.76 -9.49 -7.03
N TYR A 312 19.63 -9.14 -7.98
CA TYR A 312 20.18 -7.80 -8.14
C TYR A 312 19.09 -6.74 -8.35
N ASN A 313 18.17 -6.99 -9.28
CA ASN A 313 17.08 -6.05 -9.57
C ASN A 313 16.05 -5.96 -8.43
N PHE A 314 15.82 -7.05 -7.69
CA PHE A 314 15.08 -7.01 -6.43
C PHE A 314 15.79 -6.15 -5.37
N ARG A 315 17.10 -6.34 -5.16
CA ARG A 315 17.92 -5.56 -4.21
C ARG A 315 17.94 -4.07 -4.55
N LYS A 316 18.00 -3.70 -5.83
CA LYS A 316 17.88 -2.31 -6.32
C LYS A 316 16.47 -1.73 -6.21
N GLY A 317 15.48 -2.54 -5.83
CA GLY A 317 14.09 -2.12 -5.72
C GLY A 317 13.36 -1.91 -7.05
N ILE A 318 13.98 -2.32 -8.17
CA ILE A 318 13.43 -2.26 -9.53
C ILE A 318 12.30 -3.30 -9.69
N LEU A 319 12.48 -4.48 -9.09
CA LEU A 319 11.50 -5.56 -9.07
C LEU A 319 10.80 -5.70 -7.74
N PHE A 320 9.58 -6.22 -7.74
CA PHE A 320 8.82 -6.54 -6.54
C PHE A 320 8.57 -8.05 -6.43
N SER A 321 8.92 -8.62 -5.27
CA SER A 321 8.46 -9.96 -4.94
C SER A 321 6.93 -9.98 -4.85
N LYS A 322 6.35 -11.15 -5.07
CA LYS A 322 4.91 -11.39 -4.93
C LYS A 322 4.64 -12.10 -3.62
N PRO A 323 4.29 -11.40 -2.52
CA PRO A 323 4.15 -12.07 -1.23
C PRO A 323 2.95 -13.03 -1.22
N SER A 324 2.01 -12.88 -2.15
CA SER A 324 0.82 -13.73 -2.34
C SER A 324 1.15 -15.23 -2.45
N ILE A 325 2.25 -15.59 -3.13
CA ILE A 325 2.69 -16.98 -3.29
C ILE A 325 3.63 -17.46 -2.17
N TYR A 326 4.24 -16.53 -1.42
CA TYR A 326 5.17 -16.81 -0.32
C TYR A 326 4.56 -16.56 1.08
N SER A 327 3.24 -16.37 1.17
CA SER A 327 2.53 -16.05 2.41
C SER A 327 1.27 -16.90 2.55
N SER A 328 1.30 -17.85 3.46
CA SER A 328 0.17 -18.75 3.79
C SER A 328 -1.08 -18.05 4.33
N ARG A 329 -1.02 -16.74 4.59
CA ARG A 329 -2.16 -15.92 5.02
C ARG A 329 -2.78 -15.08 3.91
N GLY A 330 -2.23 -15.15 2.69
CA GLY A 330 -2.58 -14.26 1.58
C GLY A 330 -2.04 -12.84 1.74
N VAL A 331 -2.41 -11.96 0.80
CA VAL A 331 -2.01 -10.55 0.79
C VAL A 331 -3.18 -9.60 0.63
N PHE A 332 -3.10 -8.46 1.31
CA PHE A 332 -3.99 -7.34 1.06
C PHE A 332 -3.37 -6.51 -0.05
N LEU A 333 -4.13 -6.24 -1.11
CA LEU A 333 -3.65 -5.35 -2.17
C LEU A 333 -3.60 -3.90 -1.67
N LEU A 334 -2.76 -3.08 -2.30
CA LEU A 334 -2.47 -1.71 -1.87
C LEU A 334 -3.73 -0.82 -1.94
N THR A 335 -4.18 -0.31 -0.79
CA THR A 335 -5.35 0.57 -0.71
C THR A 335 -5.18 1.81 -1.60
N ALA A 336 -5.90 1.85 -2.72
CA ALA A 336 -6.01 3.00 -3.60
C ALA A 336 -7.24 3.87 -3.24
N VAL A 337 -7.34 5.04 -3.86
CA VAL A 337 -8.60 5.80 -3.86
C VAL A 337 -9.53 5.17 -4.88
N GLU A 338 -10.62 4.57 -4.41
CA GLU A 338 -11.61 3.88 -5.24
C GLU A 338 -12.99 4.54 -5.15
N ASP A 339 -13.80 4.44 -6.20
CA ASP A 339 -15.22 4.80 -6.15
C ASP A 339 -16.02 3.69 -5.45
N PRO A 340 -16.69 3.96 -4.31
CA PRO A 340 -17.55 2.98 -3.65
C PRO A 340 -18.75 2.51 -4.49
N LYS A 341 -19.13 3.25 -5.54
CA LYS A 341 -20.18 2.86 -6.48
C LYS A 341 -19.69 1.91 -7.58
N CYS A 342 -18.37 1.85 -7.81
CA CYS A 342 -17.78 0.90 -8.74
C CYS A 342 -17.82 -0.50 -8.10
N PRO A 343 -18.40 -1.54 -8.74
CA PRO A 343 -18.56 -2.85 -8.11
C PRO A 343 -17.23 -3.61 -7.93
N PHE A 344 -16.18 -3.26 -8.68
CA PHE A 344 -14.87 -3.91 -8.66
C PHE A 344 -13.77 -3.01 -8.08
N SER A 345 -12.67 -3.60 -7.58
CA SER A 345 -11.48 -2.86 -7.14
C SER A 345 -10.62 -2.40 -8.32
N VAL A 346 -9.81 -1.34 -8.14
CA VAL A 346 -8.88 -0.86 -9.19
C VAL A 346 -7.93 -1.95 -9.69
N HIS A 347 -7.71 -2.99 -8.87
CA HIS A 347 -6.87 -4.12 -9.22
C HIS A 347 -7.52 -5.12 -10.19
N GLU A 348 -8.85 -5.15 -10.36
CA GLU A 348 -9.55 -6.12 -11.22
C GLU A 348 -8.99 -6.12 -12.65
N THR A 349 -8.84 -4.95 -13.25
CA THR A 349 -8.27 -4.74 -14.60
C THR A 349 -6.83 -5.25 -14.78
N SER A 350 -6.12 -5.54 -13.69
CA SER A 350 -4.76 -6.10 -13.69
C SER A 350 -4.71 -7.58 -13.29
N PHE A 351 -5.86 -8.25 -13.11
CA PHE A 351 -5.96 -9.61 -12.59
C PHE A 351 -5.16 -10.64 -13.40
N LEU A 352 -5.40 -10.75 -14.72
CA LEU A 352 -4.70 -11.74 -15.56
C LEU A 352 -3.18 -11.52 -15.57
N ILE A 353 -2.72 -10.26 -15.47
CA ILE A 353 -1.29 -9.91 -15.40
C ILE A 353 -0.70 -10.41 -14.07
N ARG A 354 -1.36 -10.16 -12.93
CA ARG A 354 -0.92 -10.68 -11.62
C ARG A 354 -0.90 -12.20 -11.60
N ARG A 355 -1.95 -12.83 -12.14
CA ARG A 355 -2.07 -14.30 -12.24
C ARG A 355 -0.93 -14.90 -13.05
N LEU A 356 -0.63 -14.37 -14.24
CA LEU A 356 0.54 -14.81 -15.03
C LEU A 356 1.85 -14.61 -14.26
N HIS A 357 2.00 -13.51 -13.52
CA HIS A 357 3.17 -13.27 -12.67
C HIS A 357 3.34 -14.34 -11.59
N TYR A 358 2.25 -14.80 -10.96
CA TYR A 358 2.28 -15.94 -10.04
C TYR A 358 2.69 -17.23 -10.76
N GLN A 359 2.14 -17.50 -11.94
CA GLN A 359 2.49 -18.69 -12.73
C GLN A 359 3.98 -18.72 -13.11
N ILE A 360 4.57 -17.59 -13.47
CA ILE A 360 6.01 -17.45 -13.77
C ILE A 360 6.86 -17.77 -12.54
N TYR A 361 6.52 -17.24 -11.36
CA TYR A 361 7.24 -17.57 -10.13
C TYR A 361 7.09 -19.06 -9.73
N VAL A 362 5.90 -19.65 -9.86
CA VAL A 362 5.71 -21.10 -9.65
C VAL A 362 6.60 -21.90 -10.61
N SER A 363 6.75 -21.42 -11.85
CA SER A 363 7.62 -22.06 -12.85
C SER A 363 9.10 -21.91 -12.53
N LEU A 364 9.51 -20.74 -12.04
CA LEU A 364 10.85 -20.49 -11.52
C LEU A 364 11.19 -21.42 -10.35
N GLU A 365 10.38 -21.43 -9.29
CA GLU A 365 10.69 -22.23 -8.10
C GLU A 365 10.71 -23.73 -8.42
N ARG A 366 9.85 -24.19 -9.33
CA ARG A 366 9.88 -25.56 -9.84
C ARG A 366 11.14 -25.88 -10.66
N SER A 367 11.61 -24.95 -11.50
CA SER A 367 12.89 -25.11 -12.21
C SER A 367 14.10 -25.16 -11.27
N LEU A 368 13.97 -24.59 -10.07
CA LEU A 368 14.98 -24.58 -9.01
C LEU A 368 14.84 -25.76 -8.02
N SER A 369 13.78 -26.58 -8.10
CA SER A 369 13.40 -27.58 -7.08
C SER A 369 13.18 -26.98 -5.68
N MET A 370 12.57 -25.80 -5.62
CA MET A 370 12.33 -24.99 -4.43
C MET A 370 10.83 -24.67 -4.22
N GLU A 371 9.93 -25.53 -4.69
CA GLU A 371 8.47 -25.36 -4.53
C GLU A 371 8.01 -25.32 -3.07
N ASN A 372 8.83 -25.81 -2.14
CA ASN A 372 8.61 -25.73 -0.69
C ASN A 372 8.49 -24.30 -0.14
N LYS A 373 8.99 -23.28 -0.86
CA LYS A 373 8.77 -21.86 -0.52
C LYS A 373 7.37 -21.35 -0.85
N LEU A 374 6.61 -22.06 -1.70
CA LEU A 374 5.33 -21.59 -2.23
C LEU A 374 4.20 -21.76 -1.21
N VAL A 375 4.44 -21.41 0.06
CA VAL A 375 3.52 -21.62 1.18
C VAL A 375 2.23 -20.80 1.08
N GLY A 376 2.17 -19.81 0.18
CA GLY A 376 0.95 -19.08 -0.18
C GLY A 376 0.11 -19.75 -1.29
N LEU A 377 0.58 -20.87 -1.86
CA LEU A 377 -0.12 -21.67 -2.86
C LEU A 377 -0.62 -22.97 -2.22
N ASN A 378 -1.74 -22.91 -1.49
CA ASN A 378 -2.30 -24.10 -0.83
C ASN A 378 -3.84 -24.05 -0.66
N PRO A 379 -4.62 -24.57 -1.63
CA PRO A 379 -4.21 -24.93 -2.99
C PRO A 379 -4.02 -23.70 -3.89
N ASP A 380 -4.68 -22.58 -3.55
CA ASP A 380 -4.79 -21.38 -4.37
C ASP A 380 -4.08 -20.18 -3.72
N VAL A 381 -3.76 -19.16 -4.52
CA VAL A 381 -3.21 -17.89 -4.02
C VAL A 381 -4.32 -17.02 -3.45
N ILE A 382 -4.11 -16.48 -2.24
CA ILE A 382 -5.10 -15.65 -1.56
C ILE A 382 -4.79 -14.15 -1.70
N GLU A 383 -5.70 -13.41 -2.31
CA GLU A 383 -5.72 -11.93 -2.32
C GLU A 383 -6.95 -11.41 -1.55
N TYR A 384 -6.78 -10.31 -0.81
CA TYR A 384 -7.88 -9.54 -0.23
C TYR A 384 -7.98 -8.19 -0.95
N MET A 385 -9.17 -7.89 -1.48
CA MET A 385 -9.47 -6.63 -2.15
C MET A 385 -10.95 -6.26 -1.96
N ARG A 386 -11.33 -5.05 -2.39
CA ARG A 386 -12.72 -4.59 -2.29
C ARG A 386 -13.57 -5.16 -3.43
N GLN A 387 -14.77 -5.61 -3.09
CA GLN A 387 -15.85 -5.85 -4.04
C GLN A 387 -17.12 -5.19 -3.48
N ASN A 388 -17.77 -4.34 -4.26
CA ASN A 388 -18.86 -3.46 -3.80
C ASN A 388 -18.47 -2.69 -2.52
N ASP A 389 -19.26 -2.74 -1.46
CA ASP A 389 -19.01 -2.08 -0.17
C ASP A 389 -18.19 -2.94 0.82
N LYS A 390 -17.71 -4.12 0.41
CA LYS A 390 -17.10 -5.13 1.29
C LYS A 390 -15.64 -5.40 0.94
N LEU A 391 -14.84 -5.81 1.95
CA LEU A 391 -13.57 -6.49 1.71
C LEU A 391 -13.84 -7.99 1.56
N VAL A 392 -13.27 -8.59 0.53
CA VAL A 392 -13.59 -9.96 0.11
C VAL A 392 -12.30 -10.74 -0.13
N MET A 393 -12.32 -12.05 0.15
CA MET A 393 -11.21 -12.95 -0.10
C MET A 393 -11.36 -13.58 -1.49
N TYR A 394 -10.36 -13.37 -2.34
CA TYR A 394 -10.23 -14.00 -3.65
C TYR A 394 -9.23 -15.15 -3.54
N GLN A 395 -9.67 -16.35 -3.87
CA GLN A 395 -8.82 -17.52 -4.05
C GLN A 395 -8.55 -17.70 -5.55
N ILE A 396 -7.28 -17.64 -5.93
CA ILE A 396 -6.84 -17.57 -7.33
C ILE A 396 -6.10 -18.88 -7.69
N PRO A 397 -6.71 -19.79 -8.47
CA PRO A 397 -6.04 -20.96 -9.03
C PRO A 397 -4.92 -20.58 -10.01
N VAL A 398 -3.68 -20.79 -9.53
CA VAL A 398 -2.43 -20.60 -10.27
C VAL A 398 -1.98 -21.93 -10.86
N LYS A 399 -2.27 -22.15 -12.14
CA LYS A 399 -1.83 -23.35 -12.87
C LYS A 399 -0.36 -23.20 -13.29
N TYR A 400 0.45 -24.24 -13.06
CA TYR A 400 1.82 -24.30 -13.59
C TYR A 400 1.86 -24.14 -15.12
N ILE A 401 2.82 -23.37 -15.64
CA ILE A 401 3.12 -23.25 -17.07
C ILE A 401 4.54 -23.80 -17.27
N PRO A 402 4.78 -24.79 -18.14
CA PRO A 402 6.14 -25.30 -18.36
C PRO A 402 6.99 -24.30 -19.15
N LEU A 403 7.71 -23.43 -18.43
CA LEU A 403 8.63 -22.45 -18.99
C LEU A 403 10.08 -22.93 -18.90
N ASP A 404 10.73 -23.18 -20.04
CA ASP A 404 12.18 -23.28 -20.14
C ASP A 404 12.74 -21.87 -20.43
N PHE A 405 13.20 -21.19 -19.38
CA PHE A 405 13.69 -19.81 -19.45
C PHE A 405 14.90 -19.63 -20.38
N ASN A 406 15.63 -20.69 -20.74
CA ASN A 406 16.70 -20.62 -21.73
C ASN A 406 16.16 -20.60 -23.18
N LYS A 407 14.95 -21.12 -23.39
CA LYS A 407 14.32 -21.27 -24.71
C LYS A 407 13.33 -20.16 -25.04
N VAL A 408 12.44 -19.80 -24.11
CA VAL A 408 11.38 -18.79 -24.36
C VAL A 408 11.94 -17.36 -24.41
N SER A 409 11.24 -16.46 -25.10
CA SER A 409 11.43 -15.01 -25.00
C SER A 409 10.33 -14.33 -24.17
N THR A 410 10.62 -13.14 -23.66
CA THR A 410 9.66 -12.34 -22.88
C THR A 410 8.40 -12.03 -23.69
N ASP A 411 8.55 -11.68 -24.98
CA ASP A 411 7.44 -11.24 -25.84
C ASP A 411 6.50 -12.41 -26.20
N GLU A 412 7.04 -13.61 -26.44
CA GLU A 412 6.25 -14.84 -26.67
C GLU A 412 5.42 -15.19 -25.43
N VAL A 413 6.04 -15.25 -24.25
CA VAL A 413 5.34 -15.60 -23.00
C VAL A 413 4.20 -14.62 -22.71
N ILE A 414 4.42 -13.32 -22.92
CA ILE A 414 3.40 -12.28 -22.74
C ILE A 414 2.26 -12.45 -23.76
N LYS A 415 2.59 -12.63 -25.04
CA LYS A 415 1.61 -12.75 -26.12
C LYS A 415 0.69 -13.96 -25.90
N GLU A 416 1.29 -15.13 -25.65
CA GLU A 416 0.57 -16.40 -25.52
C GLU A 416 -0.30 -16.46 -24.27
N ASN A 417 0.19 -15.96 -23.13
CA ASN A 417 -0.49 -16.16 -21.84
C ASN A 417 -1.41 -15.01 -21.42
N LEU A 418 -1.30 -13.83 -22.05
CA LEU A 418 -2.28 -12.74 -21.89
C LEU A 418 -3.26 -12.63 -23.07
N GLY A 419 -3.22 -13.58 -24.01
CA GLY A 419 -4.20 -13.69 -25.10
C GLY A 419 -4.09 -12.66 -26.21
N PHE A 420 -2.93 -12.02 -26.42
CA PHE A 420 -2.76 -11.05 -27.50
C PHE A 420 -2.84 -11.75 -28.87
N VAL A 421 -3.81 -11.38 -29.70
CA VAL A 421 -4.00 -11.98 -31.05
C VAL A 421 -2.76 -11.71 -31.92
N LYS A 422 -2.29 -10.47 -31.91
CA LYS A 422 -1.00 -10.05 -32.47
C LYS A 422 -0.51 -8.85 -31.67
N LEU A 423 0.79 -8.83 -31.33
CA LEU A 423 1.47 -7.59 -30.95
C LEU A 423 1.81 -6.87 -32.27
N PRO A 424 1.20 -5.70 -32.57
CA PRO A 424 1.51 -4.97 -33.80
C PRO A 424 2.92 -4.40 -33.73
N GLU A 425 3.69 -4.54 -34.80
CA GLU A 425 4.94 -3.81 -34.98
C GLU A 425 4.63 -2.33 -35.19
N ASN A 426 5.29 -1.45 -34.43
CA ASN A 426 5.10 -0.01 -34.57
C ASN A 426 6.42 0.73 -34.28
N ASN A 427 7.01 1.28 -35.33
CA ASN A 427 8.24 2.08 -35.27
C ASN A 427 7.97 3.60 -35.32
N LEU A 428 6.69 4.00 -35.38
CA LEU A 428 6.27 5.40 -35.55
C LEU A 428 6.09 6.14 -34.22
N ILE A 429 6.01 5.42 -33.10
CA ILE A 429 5.93 5.99 -31.75
C ILE A 429 7.10 5.49 -30.87
N PRO A 430 7.57 6.29 -29.89
CA PRO A 430 8.54 5.85 -28.89
C PRO A 430 8.14 4.55 -28.18
N LYS A 431 9.08 3.63 -27.92
CA LYS A 431 8.82 2.33 -27.26
C LYS A 431 8.12 2.45 -25.89
N LEU A 432 8.37 3.54 -25.16
CA LEU A 432 7.70 3.85 -23.89
C LEU A 432 6.22 4.23 -24.07
N LEU A 433 5.86 4.84 -25.21
CA LEU A 433 4.47 5.04 -25.58
C LEU A 433 3.85 3.76 -26.14
N TYR A 434 4.58 2.92 -26.89
CA TYR A 434 4.09 1.60 -27.28
C TYR A 434 3.66 0.76 -26.08
N SER A 435 4.50 0.73 -25.05
CA SER A 435 4.23 0.01 -23.80
C SER A 435 3.00 0.55 -23.07
N LEU A 436 2.81 1.88 -23.05
CA LEU A 436 1.60 2.51 -22.50
C LEU A 436 0.35 2.20 -23.33
N ALA A 437 0.46 2.21 -24.67
CA ALA A 437 -0.65 1.88 -25.56
C ALA A 437 -1.15 0.45 -25.35
N VAL A 438 -0.24 -0.52 -25.21
CA VAL A 438 -0.61 -1.91 -24.88
C VAL A 438 -1.28 -2.00 -23.50
N VAL A 439 -0.76 -1.29 -22.48
CA VAL A 439 -1.39 -1.23 -21.15
C VAL A 439 -2.80 -0.62 -21.19
N LEU A 440 -2.99 0.48 -21.92
CA LEU A 440 -4.29 1.15 -22.05
C LEU A 440 -5.30 0.31 -22.83
N SER A 441 -4.84 -0.35 -23.90
CA SER A 441 -5.65 -1.32 -24.66
C SER A 441 -6.09 -2.50 -23.82
N PHE A 442 -5.18 -3.01 -22.98
CA PHE A 442 -5.44 -4.10 -22.05
C PHE A 442 -6.45 -3.69 -20.99
N TRP A 443 -6.19 -2.60 -20.26
CA TRP A 443 -7.11 -2.03 -19.27
C TRP A 443 -8.51 -1.82 -19.85
N PHE A 444 -8.61 -1.18 -21.02
CA PHE A 444 -9.89 -0.88 -21.66
C PHE A 444 -10.67 -2.13 -22.09
N GLN A 445 -9.98 -3.16 -22.57
CA GLN A 445 -10.62 -4.43 -22.93
C GLN A 445 -11.01 -5.26 -21.69
N GLN A 446 -10.24 -5.22 -20.60
CA GLN A 446 -10.60 -5.89 -19.34
C GLN A 446 -11.88 -5.31 -18.71
N LEU A 447 -12.16 -4.01 -18.90
CA LEU A 447 -13.41 -3.41 -18.43
C LEU A 447 -14.67 -4.07 -19.04
N LYS A 448 -14.56 -4.77 -20.17
CA LYS A 448 -15.69 -5.49 -20.81
C LYS A 448 -16.22 -6.67 -20.00
N TYR A 449 -15.49 -7.14 -19.00
CA TYR A 449 -15.99 -8.13 -18.02
C TYR A 449 -16.71 -7.53 -16.84
N THR A 450 -16.58 -6.22 -16.65
CA THR A 450 -17.20 -5.53 -15.54
C THR A 450 -18.62 -5.12 -15.94
N SER A 451 -19.53 -5.03 -14.97
CA SER A 451 -20.90 -4.55 -15.22
C SER A 451 -20.99 -3.04 -15.44
N ILE A 452 -19.88 -2.37 -15.82
CA ILE A 452 -19.85 -0.94 -16.13
C ILE A 452 -20.05 -0.76 -17.63
N GLU A 453 -20.98 0.14 -17.97
CA GLU A 453 -21.15 0.63 -19.33
C GLU A 453 -19.91 1.42 -19.77
N ILE A 454 -19.22 0.90 -20.78
CA ILE A 454 -18.04 1.53 -21.38
C ILE A 454 -18.26 1.81 -22.86
N PRO A 455 -17.54 2.78 -23.46
CA PRO A 455 -17.59 3.02 -24.90
C PRO A 455 -17.16 1.81 -25.73
N SER A 456 -17.49 1.84 -27.03
CA SER A 456 -17.26 0.72 -27.93
C SER A 456 -15.78 0.51 -28.27
N VAL A 457 -15.07 1.63 -28.44
CA VAL A 457 -13.66 1.73 -28.86
C VAL A 457 -12.87 2.63 -27.90
N PHE A 458 -11.54 2.46 -27.85
CA PHE A 458 -10.69 3.20 -26.93
C PHE A 458 -10.67 4.71 -27.27
N SER A 459 -10.77 5.07 -28.54
CA SER A 459 -10.89 6.47 -28.99
C SER A 459 -12.13 7.23 -28.49
N GLU A 460 -13.06 6.56 -27.80
CA GLU A 460 -14.21 7.17 -27.11
C GLU A 460 -14.02 7.27 -25.58
N SER A 461 -12.92 6.73 -25.02
CA SER A 461 -12.64 6.69 -23.59
C SER A 461 -12.12 8.03 -23.07
N SER A 462 -12.89 8.71 -22.20
CA SER A 462 -12.49 10.00 -21.62
C SER A 462 -11.20 9.89 -20.79
N VAL A 463 -11.09 8.88 -19.93
CA VAL A 463 -9.91 8.65 -19.07
C VAL A 463 -8.72 8.14 -19.90
N GLY A 464 -8.96 7.21 -20.83
CA GLY A 464 -7.92 6.68 -21.71
C GLY A 464 -7.26 7.76 -22.57
N LEU A 465 -8.07 8.60 -23.22
CA LEU A 465 -7.58 9.73 -24.01
C LEU A 465 -6.88 10.80 -23.15
N ALA A 466 -7.36 11.07 -21.93
CA ALA A 466 -6.73 12.03 -21.03
C ALA A 466 -5.32 11.57 -20.62
N VAL A 467 -5.15 10.28 -20.29
CA VAL A 467 -3.84 9.69 -20.01
C VAL A 467 -2.94 9.73 -21.26
N ALA A 468 -3.44 9.29 -22.41
CA ALA A 468 -2.69 9.27 -23.65
C ALA A 468 -2.15 10.66 -24.05
N SER A 469 -3.00 11.68 -24.00
CA SER A 469 -2.62 13.05 -24.36
C SER A 469 -1.70 13.71 -23.34
N CYS A 470 -1.88 13.48 -22.03
CA CYS A 470 -0.93 13.94 -21.02
C CYS A 470 0.46 13.29 -21.20
N ALA A 471 0.51 11.98 -21.46
CA ALA A 471 1.78 11.26 -21.69
C ALA A 471 2.50 11.77 -22.96
N VAL A 472 1.78 11.86 -24.09
CA VAL A 472 2.35 12.38 -25.35
C VAL A 472 2.82 13.82 -25.19
N ALA A 473 1.99 14.70 -24.62
CA ALA A 473 2.37 16.11 -24.43
C ALA A 473 3.62 16.25 -23.55
N ASN A 474 3.72 15.48 -22.47
CA ASN A 474 4.84 15.55 -21.55
C ASN A 474 6.17 15.11 -22.19
N ILE A 475 6.14 14.11 -23.07
CA ILE A 475 7.32 13.69 -23.85
C ILE A 475 7.76 14.79 -24.84
N TYR A 476 6.82 15.56 -25.40
CA TYR A 476 7.15 16.70 -26.27
C TYR A 476 7.42 18.00 -25.50
N ASN A 477 7.26 18.00 -24.17
CA ASN A 477 7.64 19.09 -23.28
C ASN A 477 9.06 18.91 -22.68
N ASP A 478 9.71 17.79 -22.99
CA ASP A 478 11.09 17.48 -22.63
C ASP A 478 12.05 18.61 -23.05
N GLY A 479 12.96 18.99 -22.15
CA GLY A 479 13.79 20.21 -22.24
C GLY A 479 13.28 21.42 -21.45
N SER A 480 12.09 21.36 -20.84
CA SER A 480 11.62 22.37 -19.87
C SER A 480 11.98 21.95 -18.44
N SER A 481 12.19 22.90 -17.51
CA SER A 481 12.50 22.50 -16.13
C SER A 481 11.29 21.86 -15.44
N ILE A 482 11.54 20.89 -14.55
CA ILE A 482 10.48 20.18 -13.82
C ILE A 482 9.59 21.16 -13.04
N SER A 483 10.17 22.23 -12.47
CA SER A 483 9.42 23.26 -11.73
C SER A 483 8.45 24.02 -12.63
N GLU A 484 8.89 24.47 -13.80
CA GLU A 484 8.03 25.16 -14.78
C GLU A 484 6.90 24.25 -15.29
N LEU A 485 7.20 22.98 -15.57
CA LEU A 485 6.19 22.01 -15.99
C LEU A 485 5.16 21.72 -14.89
N CYS A 486 5.62 21.61 -13.63
CA CYS A 486 4.72 21.45 -12.48
C CYS A 486 3.78 22.66 -12.34
N GLU A 487 4.31 23.88 -12.43
CA GLU A 487 3.51 25.10 -12.37
C GLU A 487 2.53 25.19 -13.55
N PHE A 488 3.00 24.96 -14.78
CA PHE A 488 2.19 24.97 -15.99
C PHE A 488 1.03 23.96 -15.93
N TYR A 489 1.29 22.70 -15.58
CA TYR A 489 0.24 21.69 -15.44
C TYR A 489 -0.73 22.00 -14.29
N ASN A 490 -0.24 22.59 -13.20
CA ASN A 490 -1.11 23.07 -12.11
C ASN A 490 -2.03 24.19 -12.59
N ASN A 491 -1.50 25.19 -13.30
CA ASN A 491 -2.27 26.32 -13.83
C ASN A 491 -3.31 25.86 -14.88
N LEU A 492 -2.94 24.94 -15.78
CA LEU A 492 -3.89 24.31 -16.71
C LEU A 492 -5.03 23.61 -15.97
N SER A 493 -4.74 22.87 -14.90
CA SER A 493 -5.74 22.18 -14.06
C SER A 493 -6.59 23.10 -13.16
N ILE A 494 -6.42 24.42 -13.26
CA ILE A 494 -7.19 25.46 -12.56
C ILE A 494 -7.89 26.39 -13.56
N MET A 495 -7.62 26.26 -14.87
CA MET A 495 -8.25 27.12 -15.87
C MET A 495 -9.78 27.02 -15.77
N PRO A 496 -10.49 28.15 -15.60
CA PRO A 496 -11.95 28.15 -15.56
C PRO A 496 -12.49 27.63 -16.89
N ASP A 497 -13.65 26.96 -16.83
CA ASP A 497 -14.25 26.26 -17.95
C ASP A 497 -14.47 27.17 -19.17
N GLN A 498 -13.50 27.18 -20.09
CA GLN A 498 -13.62 27.81 -21.42
C GLN A 498 -14.65 27.10 -22.32
N LEU A 499 -15.25 26.01 -21.82
CA LEU A 499 -16.35 25.26 -22.41
C LEU A 499 -17.55 25.22 -21.45
N SER A 500 -17.87 26.36 -20.84
CA SER A 500 -19.07 26.59 -20.02
C SER A 500 -20.35 26.59 -20.88
N ILE A 501 -20.67 25.45 -21.47
CA ILE A 501 -21.94 25.16 -22.15
C ILE A 501 -23.07 24.94 -21.12
N SER A 502 -22.72 24.69 -19.85
CA SER A 502 -23.64 24.74 -18.71
C SER A 502 -23.01 25.50 -17.54
N GLY A 503 -23.78 26.38 -16.89
CA GLY A 503 -23.29 27.39 -15.95
C GLY A 503 -22.90 26.90 -14.55
N SER A 504 -22.20 25.77 -14.42
CA SER A 504 -21.63 25.30 -13.15
C SER A 504 -20.13 25.62 -13.07
N ASN A 505 -19.77 26.67 -12.32
CA ASN A 505 -18.39 27.19 -12.20
C ASN A 505 -17.43 26.29 -11.37
N SER A 506 -17.55 24.97 -11.46
CA SER A 506 -16.61 24.04 -10.84
C SER A 506 -16.67 22.67 -11.54
N THR A 507 -15.52 22.18 -11.99
CA THR A 507 -15.33 20.76 -12.29
C THR A 507 -15.54 19.96 -11.00
N ASN A 508 -16.76 19.48 -10.80
CA ASN A 508 -17.12 18.68 -9.62
C ASN A 508 -16.21 17.46 -9.53
N PHE A 509 -15.68 17.20 -8.33
CA PHE A 509 -14.76 16.10 -8.11
C PHE A 509 -15.41 14.75 -8.44
N ARG A 510 -14.96 14.13 -9.53
CA ARG A 510 -15.41 12.83 -10.01
C ARG A 510 -14.53 11.70 -9.52
N ILE A 511 -15.03 10.95 -8.52
CA ILE A 511 -14.34 9.80 -7.91
C ILE A 511 -14.19 8.61 -8.87
N ASP A 512 -15.13 8.44 -9.80
CA ASP A 512 -15.14 7.39 -10.83
C ASP A 512 -13.96 7.53 -11.82
N ILE A 513 -13.59 8.78 -12.15
CA ILE A 513 -12.41 9.10 -12.95
C ILE A 513 -11.13 8.79 -12.18
N VAL A 514 -11.09 9.09 -10.87
CA VAL A 514 -9.94 8.76 -10.00
C VAL A 514 -9.77 7.24 -9.87
N HIS A 515 -10.86 6.50 -9.69
CA HIS A 515 -10.86 5.03 -9.69
C HIS A 515 -10.30 4.48 -11.00
N SER A 516 -10.82 4.95 -12.14
CA SER A 516 -10.39 4.52 -13.48
C SER A 516 -8.91 4.83 -13.73
N PHE A 517 -8.42 5.99 -13.30
CA PHE A 517 -7.01 6.37 -13.40
C PHE A 517 -6.10 5.48 -12.52
N ASN A 518 -6.52 5.19 -11.29
CA ASN A 518 -5.81 4.26 -10.41
C ASN A 518 -5.80 2.82 -10.98
N ALA A 519 -6.86 2.39 -11.67
CA ALA A 519 -6.91 1.10 -12.35
C ALA A 519 -5.91 1.01 -13.52
N ILE A 520 -5.78 2.08 -14.32
CA ILE A 520 -4.72 2.20 -15.34
C ILE A 520 -3.33 2.07 -14.71
N GLN A 521 -3.08 2.75 -13.58
CA GLN A 521 -1.79 2.69 -12.88
C GLN A 521 -1.50 1.32 -12.26
N SER A 522 -2.52 0.64 -11.71
CA SER A 522 -2.40 -0.75 -11.24
C SER A 522 -2.00 -1.68 -12.39
N THR A 523 -2.64 -1.51 -13.55
CA THR A 523 -2.36 -2.29 -14.77
C THR A 523 -0.95 -2.01 -15.29
N PHE A 524 -0.56 -0.74 -15.40
CA PHE A 524 0.78 -0.32 -15.81
C PHE A 524 1.88 -0.89 -14.92
N ASN A 525 1.78 -0.70 -13.60
CA ASN A 525 2.78 -1.16 -12.65
C ASN A 525 2.88 -2.70 -12.65
N SER A 526 1.74 -3.40 -12.73
CA SER A 526 1.73 -4.87 -12.82
C SER A 526 2.39 -5.38 -14.10
N PHE A 527 2.12 -4.73 -15.24
CA PHE A 527 2.68 -5.12 -16.54
C PHE A 527 4.19 -4.84 -16.64
N LYS A 528 4.63 -3.69 -16.13
CA LYS A 528 6.04 -3.31 -15.98
C LYS A 528 6.81 -4.32 -15.14
N ASP A 529 6.29 -4.68 -13.97
CA ASP A 529 6.94 -5.63 -13.05
C ASP A 529 6.98 -7.05 -13.64
N LEU A 530 5.93 -7.47 -14.36
CA LEU A 530 5.89 -8.72 -15.12
C LEU A 530 6.98 -8.79 -16.21
N VAL A 531 7.03 -7.81 -17.11
CA VAL A 531 8.04 -7.74 -18.19
C VAL A 531 9.45 -7.71 -17.62
N THR A 532 9.67 -6.90 -16.58
CA THR A 532 10.99 -6.76 -15.95
C THR A 532 11.41 -8.07 -15.27
N THR A 533 10.46 -8.82 -14.68
CA THR A 533 10.72 -10.14 -14.10
C THR A 533 11.13 -11.13 -15.18
N LEU A 534 10.34 -11.25 -16.26
CA LEU A 534 10.66 -12.14 -17.39
C LEU A 534 12.01 -11.81 -18.02
N ASN A 535 12.28 -10.53 -18.28
CA ASN A 535 13.57 -10.08 -18.80
C ASN A 535 14.74 -10.51 -17.91
N CYS A 536 14.58 -10.56 -16.58
CA CYS A 536 15.61 -11.02 -15.65
C CYS A 536 15.79 -12.55 -15.58
N LEU A 537 14.84 -13.32 -16.10
CA LEU A 537 14.87 -14.79 -16.14
C LEU A 537 15.39 -15.34 -17.48
N VAL A 538 15.14 -14.65 -18.59
CA VAL A 538 15.57 -15.07 -19.94
C VAL A 538 16.96 -14.53 -20.32
N PRO A 539 17.67 -15.21 -21.24
CA PRO A 539 18.89 -14.71 -21.87
C PRO A 539 18.75 -13.31 -22.48
N GLU A 540 19.84 -12.55 -22.59
CA GLU A 540 19.76 -11.15 -22.97
C GLU A 540 19.22 -10.91 -24.38
N ASN A 541 19.53 -11.80 -25.32
CA ASN A 541 19.02 -11.82 -26.69
C ASN A 541 17.54 -12.27 -26.81
N LYS A 542 16.91 -12.66 -25.71
CA LYS A 542 15.50 -13.09 -25.62
C LYS A 542 14.65 -12.17 -24.74
N GLN A 543 15.23 -11.07 -24.27
CA GLN A 543 14.49 -9.99 -23.63
C GLN A 543 13.49 -9.35 -24.59
N SER A 544 12.49 -8.68 -24.01
CA SER A 544 11.45 -7.99 -24.77
C SER A 544 12.03 -6.93 -25.70
N ASN A 545 11.76 -7.06 -26.99
CA ASN A 545 12.09 -6.07 -28.02
C ASN A 545 11.02 -4.98 -28.13
N TYR A 546 9.77 -5.31 -27.81
CA TYR A 546 8.61 -4.44 -27.92
C TYR A 546 8.46 -3.50 -26.71
N PHE A 547 8.55 -4.05 -25.50
CA PHE A 547 8.23 -3.32 -24.27
C PHE A 547 9.47 -2.65 -23.69
N THR A 548 9.31 -1.39 -23.30
CA THR A 548 10.35 -0.57 -22.65
C THR A 548 9.62 0.45 -21.78
N PHE A 549 9.77 0.37 -20.47
CA PHE A 549 8.99 1.21 -19.55
C PHE A 549 9.76 2.47 -19.16
N GLY A 550 9.23 3.63 -19.56
CA GLY A 550 9.67 4.91 -19.04
C GLY A 550 9.33 5.08 -17.55
N GLN A 551 9.89 6.13 -16.95
CA GLN A 551 9.61 6.49 -15.56
C GLN A 551 8.16 6.95 -15.41
N SER A 552 7.51 6.60 -14.29
CA SER A 552 6.07 6.76 -14.17
C SER A 552 5.60 8.24 -14.17
N TRP A 553 6.45 9.19 -13.79
CA TRP A 553 6.13 10.63 -13.89
C TRP A 553 6.18 11.15 -15.34
N ILE A 554 6.89 10.47 -16.26
CA ILE A 554 6.90 10.84 -17.68
C ILE A 554 5.53 10.55 -18.31
N LEU A 555 4.95 9.38 -17.98
CA LEU A 555 3.67 8.92 -18.51
C LEU A 555 2.45 9.41 -17.72
N PHE A 556 2.63 9.68 -16.41
CA PHE A 556 1.57 10.17 -15.52
C PHE A 556 1.99 11.48 -14.81
N PRO A 557 2.22 12.58 -15.56
CA PRO A 557 2.85 13.80 -15.03
C PRO A 557 2.03 14.53 -13.96
N SER A 558 0.70 14.48 -14.04
CA SER A 558 -0.17 15.05 -13.00
C SER A 558 -1.52 14.35 -12.98
N GLY A 559 -1.85 13.68 -11.87
CA GLY A 559 -3.17 13.09 -11.66
C GLY A 559 -4.29 14.13 -11.63
N LYS A 560 -4.00 15.37 -11.21
CA LYS A 560 -4.96 16.48 -11.23
C LYS A 560 -5.25 16.94 -12.68
N LEU A 561 -4.22 17.01 -13.52
CA LEU A 561 -4.39 17.35 -14.94
C LEU A 561 -5.18 16.26 -15.69
N VAL A 562 -4.86 14.98 -15.46
CA VAL A 562 -5.61 13.85 -16.03
C VAL A 562 -7.06 13.86 -15.55
N HIS A 563 -7.31 14.10 -14.25
CA HIS A 563 -8.67 14.19 -13.71
C HIS A 563 -9.49 15.33 -14.34
N PHE A 564 -8.90 16.52 -14.42
CA PHE A 564 -9.51 17.68 -15.07
C PHE A 564 -9.85 17.38 -16.53
N LEU A 565 -8.87 16.92 -17.32
CA LEU A 565 -9.05 16.63 -18.73
C LEU A 565 -10.08 15.50 -18.98
N ALA A 566 -10.01 14.41 -18.21
CA ALA A 566 -10.99 13.34 -18.31
C ALA A 566 -12.42 13.82 -17.96
N THR A 567 -12.56 14.77 -17.03
CA THR A 567 -13.85 15.39 -16.69
C THR A 567 -14.40 16.20 -17.87
N GLN A 568 -13.55 17.02 -18.51
CA GLN A 568 -13.90 17.80 -19.71
C GLN A 568 -14.24 16.93 -20.92
N LEU A 569 -13.64 15.75 -21.04
CA LEU A 569 -13.96 14.79 -22.11
C LEU A 569 -15.24 13.99 -21.79
N ALA A 570 -15.50 13.71 -20.51
CA ALA A 570 -16.70 13.01 -20.09
C ALA A 570 -18.00 13.84 -20.23
N SER A 571 -17.90 15.17 -20.31
CA SER A 571 -19.03 16.05 -20.67
C SER A 571 -19.30 16.15 -22.17
N LEU A 572 -18.47 15.53 -23.01
CA LEU A 572 -18.68 15.45 -24.46
C LEU A 572 -19.24 14.09 -24.85
N GLU A 573 -20.01 14.08 -25.94
CA GLU A 573 -20.45 12.85 -26.62
C GLU A 573 -19.26 11.96 -26.98
N PRO A 574 -19.36 10.61 -26.84
CA PRO A 574 -18.24 9.68 -27.03
C PRO A 574 -17.45 9.92 -28.32
N CYS A 575 -18.14 10.04 -29.45
CA CYS A 575 -17.57 10.23 -30.78
C CYS A 575 -16.80 11.56 -30.94
N GLY A 576 -17.14 12.60 -30.17
CA GLY A 576 -16.48 13.91 -30.21
C GLY A 576 -15.16 13.98 -29.44
N ARG A 577 -14.89 13.02 -28.54
CA ARG A 577 -13.78 13.07 -27.59
C ARG A 577 -12.41 13.03 -28.29
N ARG A 578 -12.20 12.11 -29.24
CA ARG A 578 -10.96 12.01 -30.03
C ARG A 578 -10.61 13.33 -30.72
N TYR A 579 -11.60 13.96 -31.37
CA TYR A 579 -11.41 15.24 -32.05
C TYR A 579 -11.02 16.35 -31.05
N SER A 580 -11.75 16.45 -29.94
CA SER A 580 -11.49 17.42 -28.87
C SER A 580 -10.06 17.31 -28.33
N VAL A 581 -9.58 16.09 -28.06
CA VAL A 581 -8.21 15.90 -27.56
C VAL A 581 -7.16 16.31 -28.59
N ILE A 582 -7.31 15.91 -29.86
CA ILE A 582 -6.32 16.20 -30.91
C ILE A 582 -6.28 17.70 -31.26
N ARG A 583 -7.46 18.36 -31.35
CA ARG A 583 -7.57 19.73 -31.89
C ARG A 583 -7.64 20.83 -30.82
N VAL A 584 -8.14 20.53 -29.61
CA VAL A 584 -8.35 21.53 -28.56
C VAL A 584 -7.38 21.35 -27.39
N TRP A 585 -7.23 20.12 -26.87
CA TRP A 585 -6.47 19.89 -25.64
C TRP A 585 -4.97 19.69 -25.86
N LEU A 586 -4.54 18.87 -26.81
CA LEU A 586 -3.11 18.65 -27.06
C LEU A 586 -2.34 19.96 -27.34
N PRO A 587 -2.85 20.93 -28.13
CA PRO A 587 -2.18 22.23 -28.29
C PRO A 587 -2.06 23.03 -26.98
N LYS A 588 -2.99 22.86 -26.03
CA LYS A 588 -2.93 23.51 -24.70
C LYS A 588 -2.02 22.78 -23.71
N LEU A 589 -1.82 21.47 -23.88
CA LEU A 589 -0.94 20.64 -23.05
C LEU A 589 0.55 20.79 -23.40
N LEU A 590 0.89 21.33 -24.57
CA LEU A 590 2.27 21.63 -24.94
C LEU A 590 2.72 22.98 -24.36
N PHE A 591 3.86 22.95 -23.68
CA PHE A 591 4.48 24.13 -23.08
C PHE A 591 5.23 24.93 -24.15
N ILE A 592 4.54 25.90 -24.75
CA ILE A 592 5.07 26.77 -25.81
C ILE A 592 5.25 28.18 -25.25
N LYS A 593 6.50 28.53 -24.88
CA LYS A 593 6.88 29.89 -24.45
C LYS A 593 6.77 30.91 -25.58
N GLU A 594 7.27 30.55 -26.77
CA GLU A 594 7.32 31.41 -27.95
C GLU A 594 6.77 30.69 -29.18
N ARG A 595 6.07 31.44 -30.06
CA ARG A 595 5.56 30.92 -31.32
C ARG A 595 6.63 31.04 -32.40
N ASN A 596 7.30 29.95 -32.69
CA ASN A 596 8.32 29.85 -33.74
C ASN A 596 8.09 28.60 -34.63
N PRO A 597 8.85 28.42 -35.73
CA PRO A 597 8.70 27.26 -36.61
C PRO A 597 8.96 25.92 -35.90
N ASP A 598 9.86 25.88 -34.92
CA ASP A 598 10.15 24.67 -34.13
C ASP A 598 8.94 24.26 -33.26
N ALA A 599 8.32 25.20 -32.55
CA ALA A 599 7.10 24.96 -31.78
C ALA A 599 5.96 24.41 -32.66
N THR A 600 5.87 24.86 -33.91
CA THR A 600 4.89 24.38 -34.90
C THR A 600 5.24 22.95 -35.38
N SER A 601 6.51 22.67 -35.64
CA SER A 601 7.03 21.33 -35.96
C SER A 601 6.77 20.34 -34.81
N ARG A 602 7.07 20.75 -33.57
CA ARG A 602 6.85 19.98 -32.35
C ARG A 602 5.37 19.68 -32.10
N LEU A 603 4.49 20.67 -32.26
CA LEU A 603 3.04 20.45 -32.20
C LEU A 603 2.57 19.45 -33.27
N THR A 604 3.07 19.56 -34.50
CA THR A 604 2.73 18.64 -35.60
C THR A 604 3.17 17.21 -35.30
N LYS A 605 4.41 17.03 -34.80
CA LYS A 605 4.93 15.72 -34.35
C LYS A 605 4.11 15.14 -33.20
N ALA A 606 3.74 15.95 -32.22
CA ALA A 606 2.89 15.52 -31.09
C ALA A 606 1.50 15.09 -31.55
N ILE A 607 0.86 15.85 -32.47
CA ILE A 607 -0.44 15.50 -33.06
C ILE A 607 -0.36 14.16 -33.79
N ASN A 608 0.61 13.98 -34.69
CA ASN A 608 0.78 12.75 -35.45
C ASN A 608 1.08 11.53 -34.55
N THR A 609 1.87 11.74 -33.50
CA THR A 609 2.17 10.72 -32.48
C THR A 609 0.92 10.34 -31.70
N LEU A 610 0.10 11.31 -31.27
CA LEU A 610 -1.14 11.04 -30.54
C LEU A 610 -2.17 10.31 -31.43
N ILE A 611 -2.30 10.70 -32.70
CA ILE A 611 -3.16 10.00 -33.66
C ILE A 611 -2.74 8.54 -33.76
N THR A 612 -1.46 8.30 -34.09
CA THR A 612 -0.89 6.95 -34.25
C THR A 612 -0.99 6.12 -32.96
N PHE A 613 -0.86 6.75 -31.79
CA PHE A 613 -1.04 6.13 -30.48
C PHE A 613 -2.48 5.68 -30.24
N ILE A 614 -3.47 6.53 -30.54
CA ILE A 614 -4.88 6.21 -30.37
C ILE A 614 -5.29 5.09 -31.33
N ASP A 615 -4.88 5.17 -32.60
CA ASP A 615 -5.14 4.15 -33.60
C ASP A 615 -4.48 2.80 -33.24
N LEU A 616 -3.27 2.83 -32.66
CA LEU A 616 -2.63 1.65 -32.10
C LEU A 616 -3.48 1.03 -30.97
N CYS A 617 -4.07 1.84 -30.08
CA CYS A 617 -4.88 1.35 -28.97
C CYS A 617 -6.20 0.71 -29.44
N ASP A 618 -6.83 1.28 -30.48
CA ASP A 618 -8.03 0.69 -31.10
C ASP A 618 -7.70 -0.59 -31.90
N MET A 619 -6.48 -0.71 -32.44
CA MET A 619 -6.03 -1.86 -33.24
C MET A 619 -5.63 -3.09 -32.39
N ILE A 620 -5.09 -2.90 -31.18
CA ILE A 620 -4.61 -4.00 -30.33
C ILE A 620 -5.80 -4.86 -29.87
N LYS A 621 -5.85 -6.11 -30.34
CA LYS A 621 -6.90 -7.08 -29.99
C LYS A 621 -6.38 -8.13 -29.02
N ILE A 622 -7.13 -8.33 -27.93
CA ILE A 622 -6.88 -9.36 -26.94
C ILE A 622 -8.01 -10.38 -27.03
N SER A 623 -7.66 -11.64 -27.28
CA SER A 623 -8.57 -12.77 -27.11
C SER A 623 -8.83 -12.97 -25.62
N LEU A 624 -10.09 -12.78 -25.25
CA LEU A 624 -10.52 -12.57 -23.88
C LEU A 624 -11.53 -13.65 -23.48
N PRO A 625 -11.27 -14.47 -22.43
CA PRO A 625 -12.19 -15.52 -21.97
C PRO A 625 -13.54 -14.96 -21.50
N SER A 626 -14.66 -15.63 -21.78
CA SER A 626 -16.01 -15.07 -21.63
C SER A 626 -16.42 -14.54 -20.24
N SER A 627 -15.78 -14.98 -19.15
CA SER A 627 -15.86 -14.34 -17.83
C SER A 627 -14.58 -14.58 -17.02
N LEU A 628 -14.27 -13.63 -16.12
CA LEU A 628 -13.21 -13.79 -15.12
C LEU A 628 -13.59 -14.74 -13.96
N ASP A 629 -14.88 -14.97 -13.71
CA ASP A 629 -15.38 -15.82 -12.61
C ASP A 629 -14.85 -17.26 -12.65
N SER A 630 -14.41 -17.73 -13.83
CA SER A 630 -13.81 -19.05 -14.02
C SER A 630 -12.35 -19.15 -13.51
N PHE A 631 -11.74 -18.04 -13.09
CA PHE A 631 -10.34 -17.97 -12.64
C PHE A 631 -10.16 -17.64 -11.15
N TYR A 632 -11.24 -17.51 -10.38
CA TYR A 632 -11.19 -17.32 -8.93
C TYR A 632 -12.47 -17.79 -8.22
N SER A 633 -12.34 -18.23 -6.96
CA SER A 633 -13.48 -18.34 -6.03
C SER A 633 -13.52 -17.12 -5.11
N ILE A 634 -14.73 -16.60 -4.90
CA ILE A 634 -15.02 -15.45 -4.05
C ILE A 634 -15.58 -15.94 -2.72
N HIS A 635 -14.95 -15.54 -1.62
CA HIS A 635 -15.46 -15.78 -0.27
C HIS A 635 -15.70 -14.46 0.45
N GLU A 636 -16.96 -14.11 0.69
CA GLU A 636 -17.32 -12.99 1.54
C GLU A 636 -16.84 -13.26 2.97
N LEU A 637 -16.13 -12.29 3.53
CA LEU A 637 -15.62 -12.36 4.89
C LEU A 637 -16.74 -11.93 5.83
N GLU A 638 -17.29 -12.86 6.61
CA GLU A 638 -18.46 -12.64 7.47
C GLU A 638 -18.36 -11.36 8.33
N SER A 639 -18.96 -10.31 7.78
CA SER A 639 -19.14 -9.05 8.47
C SER A 639 -20.35 -9.19 9.39
N ASN A 640 -20.12 -9.76 10.58
CA ASN A 640 -20.98 -9.55 11.74
C ASN A 640 -20.87 -8.09 12.22
N TYR A 641 -21.14 -7.17 11.30
CA TYR A 641 -21.39 -5.76 11.55
C TYR A 641 -22.85 -5.64 11.95
N VAL A 642 -23.18 -6.21 13.11
CA VAL A 642 -24.37 -5.74 13.84
C VAL A 642 -24.12 -4.26 14.06
N ARG A 643 -24.84 -3.44 13.29
CA ARG A 643 -24.93 -2.01 13.56
C ARG A 643 -25.62 -1.93 14.91
N GLU A 644 -24.84 -1.74 15.98
CA GLU A 644 -25.34 -1.27 17.27
C GLU A 644 -25.99 0.08 17.01
N THR A 645 -27.26 0.02 16.63
CA THR A 645 -28.16 1.15 16.67
C THR A 645 -28.15 1.63 18.10
N MET A 646 -27.90 2.92 18.26
CA MET A 646 -27.69 3.59 19.54
C MET A 646 -28.59 3.02 20.62
N HIS A 647 -28.02 2.72 21.79
CA HIS A 647 -28.81 2.52 23.00
C HIS A 647 -29.73 3.73 23.17
N THR A 648 -31.01 3.51 22.89
CA THR A 648 -32.07 4.40 23.30
C THR A 648 -32.05 4.40 24.82
N VAL A 649 -32.05 5.60 25.39
CA VAL A 649 -32.15 5.80 26.84
C VAL A 649 -33.41 5.04 27.32
N PRO A 650 -33.30 4.10 28.27
CA PRO A 650 -34.47 3.49 28.85
C PRO A 650 -35.18 4.55 29.68
N ASN A 651 -36.28 5.10 29.15
CA ASN A 651 -37.20 5.87 29.97
C ASN A 651 -37.75 4.94 31.05
N LEU A 652 -37.52 5.32 32.30
CA LEU A 652 -38.33 4.87 33.42
C LEU A 652 -39.79 5.24 33.13
N CYS A 653 -40.67 4.25 33.03
CA CYS A 653 -41.81 4.11 33.93
C CYS A 653 -42.58 2.79 33.73
N ASP A 654 -43.11 2.31 34.85
CA ASP A 654 -44.29 1.47 35.04
C ASP A 654 -44.33 0.02 34.53
N ARG A 655 -44.02 -0.86 35.49
CA ARG A 655 -44.54 -2.23 35.57
C ARG A 655 -46.07 -2.20 35.75
N ASN A 656 -46.83 -3.00 34.98
CA ASN A 656 -47.48 -4.22 35.50
C ASN A 656 -48.55 -4.84 34.56
N ASN A 657 -48.80 -6.13 34.79
CA ASN A 657 -50.02 -6.90 34.52
C ASN A 657 -50.29 -7.50 33.12
N THR A 658 -49.73 -8.72 32.95
CA THR A 658 -50.46 -10.01 32.77
C THR A 658 -51.37 -10.29 31.56
N ASN A 659 -51.05 -11.43 30.91
CA ASN A 659 -51.95 -12.46 30.36
C ASN A 659 -52.83 -12.14 29.13
N LEU A 660 -52.50 -12.71 27.95
CA LEU A 660 -53.20 -13.90 27.40
C LEU A 660 -52.72 -14.37 26.01
N VAL A 661 -52.68 -15.70 25.92
CA VAL A 661 -52.45 -16.61 24.79
C VAL A 661 -53.48 -16.46 23.65
N ASN A 662 -53.04 -16.34 22.36
CA ASN A 662 -53.37 -17.30 21.26
C ASN A 662 -53.05 -16.84 19.80
N LYS A 663 -52.28 -17.69 19.10
CA LYS A 663 -52.48 -18.18 17.69
C LYS A 663 -52.39 -17.22 16.46
N PRO A 664 -52.24 -17.75 15.21
CA PRO A 664 -51.33 -17.18 14.21
C PRO A 664 -51.97 -16.80 12.85
N SER A 665 -51.20 -16.21 11.92
CA SER A 665 -51.02 -16.73 10.53
C SER A 665 -50.24 -15.80 9.57
N ASN A 666 -49.54 -16.44 8.63
CA ASN A 666 -49.38 -16.12 7.20
C ASN A 666 -49.13 -14.68 6.67
N SER A 667 -47.88 -14.48 6.23
CA SER A 667 -47.50 -14.26 4.81
C SER A 667 -47.70 -12.90 4.09
N THR A 668 -46.89 -12.76 3.04
CA THR A 668 -46.96 -11.85 1.86
C THR A 668 -46.45 -10.40 1.98
N PHE A 669 -45.66 -10.07 0.96
CA PHE A 669 -45.13 -8.74 0.60
C PHE A 669 -46.24 -7.71 0.39
N ASN A 670 -45.92 -6.42 0.57
CA ASN A 670 -46.09 -5.45 -0.51
C ASN A 670 -45.28 -4.16 -0.31
N VAL A 671 -44.69 -3.65 -1.40
CA VAL A 671 -44.04 -2.34 -1.49
C VAL A 671 -45.03 -1.37 -2.10
N ILE A 672 -45.25 -0.20 -1.48
CA ILE A 672 -46.06 0.89 -2.06
C ILE A 672 -45.27 2.21 -1.98
N PHE A 673 -44.97 2.77 -3.15
CA PHE A 673 -44.51 4.15 -3.32
C PHE A 673 -45.70 5.12 -3.32
N PRO A 674 -45.50 6.39 -2.92
CA PRO A 674 -46.29 7.51 -3.41
C PRO A 674 -45.47 8.45 -4.32
N ARG A 675 -46.03 8.76 -5.50
CA ARG A 675 -45.60 9.84 -6.41
C ARG A 675 -46.54 11.05 -6.30
N GLY A 676 -45.97 12.25 -6.43
CA GLY A 676 -46.65 13.50 -6.82
C GLY A 676 -47.53 14.15 -5.76
N CYS A 677 -47.90 15.43 -5.85
CA CYS A 677 -47.54 16.54 -6.74
C CYS A 677 -48.48 17.69 -6.33
N ARG A 678 -47.99 18.92 -6.10
CA ARG A 678 -48.61 20.16 -6.62
C ARG A 678 -47.81 21.42 -6.32
N GLU A 679 -47.86 22.33 -7.28
CA GLU A 679 -47.19 23.63 -7.28
C GLU A 679 -48.06 24.71 -6.61
N ARG A 680 -47.44 25.83 -6.21
CA ARG A 680 -47.95 27.17 -6.55
C ARG A 680 -46.85 28.23 -6.48
N ARG A 681 -46.81 29.10 -7.51
CA ARG A 681 -46.02 30.34 -7.56
C ARG A 681 -46.78 31.47 -6.83
N GLU A 682 -46.08 32.48 -6.30
CA GLU A 682 -45.96 33.79 -6.97
C GLU A 682 -45.12 34.85 -6.22
N ASN A 683 -44.64 35.81 -7.01
CA ASN A 683 -43.65 36.85 -6.73
C ASN A 683 -44.08 37.91 -5.69
N ARG A 684 -43.09 38.56 -5.02
CA ARG A 684 -42.81 40.01 -5.23
C ARG A 684 -41.49 40.50 -4.62
N THR A 685 -41.06 41.66 -5.13
CA THR A 685 -39.76 42.34 -5.00
C THR A 685 -39.69 43.38 -3.87
N SER A 686 -38.51 43.65 -3.28
CA SER A 686 -37.88 45.00 -3.30
C SER A 686 -36.58 45.17 -2.49
N ASN A 687 -35.62 45.88 -3.10
CA ASN A 687 -34.38 46.51 -2.61
C ASN A 687 -34.25 46.94 -1.13
N LYS A 688 -33.03 46.83 -0.56
CA LYS A 688 -32.18 47.99 -0.17
C LYS A 688 -30.73 47.62 0.17
N ARG A 689 -29.79 48.55 -0.11
CA ARG A 689 -28.37 48.52 0.30
C ARG A 689 -28.20 49.07 1.73
N ILE A 690 -27.09 48.75 2.41
CA ILE A 690 -26.12 49.72 3.00
C ILE A 690 -24.95 48.96 3.66
N TYR A 691 -23.77 49.61 3.71
CA TYR A 691 -22.51 49.12 4.31
C TYR A 691 -22.57 49.01 5.84
N ASN A 692 -21.79 48.07 6.43
CA ASN A 692 -20.73 48.44 7.39
C ASN A 692 -19.82 47.26 7.80
N LYS A 693 -18.57 47.63 8.13
CA LYS A 693 -17.51 46.90 8.85
C LYS A 693 -16.86 47.97 9.77
N PRO A 694 -16.02 47.64 10.78
CA PRO A 694 -15.81 46.36 11.45
C PRO A 694 -15.82 46.47 13.00
N SER A 695 -15.87 45.35 13.72
CA SER A 695 -15.23 45.19 15.05
C SER A 695 -15.05 43.71 15.38
N ALA A 696 -14.18 43.42 16.36
CA ALA A 696 -13.72 42.07 16.72
C ALA A 696 -14.42 41.56 18.00
N GLU A 697 -13.99 40.36 18.44
CA GLU A 697 -14.30 39.71 19.75
C GLU A 697 -15.73 39.13 19.89
N ASN A 698 -15.95 37.93 20.46
CA ASN A 698 -15.04 36.81 20.74
C ASN A 698 -15.83 35.50 21.04
N ILE A 699 -15.36 34.34 20.55
CA ILE A 699 -15.55 32.93 21.05
C ILE A 699 -17.02 32.42 21.26
N VAL A 700 -17.45 31.25 20.77
CA VAL A 700 -17.59 29.91 21.44
C VAL A 700 -18.67 29.16 20.60
N HIS A 701 -18.66 27.87 20.24
CA HIS A 701 -17.68 26.77 20.13
C HIS A 701 -18.21 25.76 19.07
N SER A 702 -17.33 24.95 18.44
CA SER A 702 -17.65 23.57 18.05
C SER A 702 -16.37 22.74 17.95
N ALA A 703 -16.42 21.47 18.36
CA ALA A 703 -15.25 20.77 18.88
C ALA A 703 -14.27 20.26 17.80
N GLN A 704 -13.01 20.74 17.86
CA GLN A 704 -11.87 20.06 17.26
C GLN A 704 -11.31 19.03 18.23
N VAL A 705 -11.34 17.74 17.87
CA VAL A 705 -10.53 16.72 18.56
C VAL A 705 -9.06 16.89 18.13
N ARG A 706 -8.29 17.64 18.92
CA ARG A 706 -6.83 17.75 18.79
C ARG A 706 -6.16 16.65 19.60
N CYS A 707 -5.41 15.76 18.96
CA CYS A 707 -4.41 14.95 19.67
C CYS A 707 -3.21 15.82 20.03
N LEU A 708 -3.23 16.37 21.25
CA LEU A 708 -2.09 17.07 21.84
C LEU A 708 -1.13 16.05 22.48
N PHE A 709 0.12 16.02 22.02
CA PHE A 709 1.24 15.65 22.89
C PHE A 709 1.65 16.90 23.67
N GLN A 710 1.22 17.02 24.92
CA GLN A 710 1.79 17.98 25.88
C GLN A 710 2.49 17.20 26.99
N SER A 711 3.82 17.24 26.97
CA SER A 711 4.63 16.81 28.11
C SER A 711 4.64 17.91 29.17
N ASN A 712 3.75 17.82 30.14
CA ASN A 712 3.80 18.69 31.32
C ASN A 712 4.98 18.29 32.21
N PHE A 713 6.07 19.06 32.15
CA PHE A 713 7.03 19.14 33.25
C PHE A 713 7.47 20.60 33.43
N HIS A 714 6.94 21.25 34.46
CA HIS A 714 7.61 22.39 35.07
C HIS A 714 8.73 21.86 35.96
N SER A 715 9.95 22.34 35.73
CA SER A 715 10.91 22.56 36.82
C SER A 715 11.71 23.83 36.52
N THR A 716 11.72 24.73 37.49
CA THR A 716 12.46 25.99 37.50
C THR A 716 13.98 25.79 37.62
N TYR A 717 14.71 26.91 37.57
CA TYR A 717 16.18 27.04 37.62
C TYR A 717 16.92 26.65 36.33
N GLY A 718 17.95 27.37 35.90
CA GLY A 718 18.54 28.61 36.45
C GLY A 718 19.85 28.90 35.70
N LYS A 719 20.17 30.17 35.46
CA LYS A 719 21.39 30.55 34.70
C LYS A 719 22.67 30.13 35.44
N THR A 720 23.55 29.41 34.76
CA THR A 720 24.96 29.80 34.52
C THR A 720 25.48 29.09 33.28
#